data_AF-A0A420Y5L2-F1
#
_entry.id   AF-A0A420Y5L2-F1
#
_cell.length_a   1.000
_cell.length_b   1.000
_cell.length_c   1.000
_cell.angle_alpha   90.00
_cell.angle_beta   90.00
_cell.angle_gamma   90.00
#
_symmetry.space_group_name_H-M   'P 1'
#
loop_
_entity.id
_entity.type
_entity.pdbx_description
1 polymer ?
#
loop_
_entity_poly.entity_id
_entity_poly.type
_entity_poly.pdbx_seq_one_letter_code
_entity_poly.pdbx_strand_id
1 'polypeptide(L)'
;MRLLPSLFAAVVLGLWHQAAAERAVFAHFMVDNAQGWDQAWWETEMILAQTASIDAFALNIAAGSATNAEQLPYAFQAAVSRNFKLFFSFDYAGNGPWNKSSVLTTLGSYIHSPAYYQHNGVQPLVSTFEGPDSAADWVEIKSTTGCFFIPDWSSKGAGPAMQLAGGVADGLFSWAAWSWGGDRPDTYTDASYLEALNGKPYMIAASPWFYTNMPGFTKNWMWPTASMTLWSQILAMEPGHQPQYVEIISWNDFGESHYIGTVYPSPPFETAGVAKFDYVTGMDHDPLRWPLQVWADQFKHNVSKVTDESIALIYLLHDVGACKDGDTVVNTATQLQFEFLPMDVLKHRFIGYVATLTAPANLTSTIGGRAKAVSFQYTSPGAGTAGGAGVYYGFTLVEDGVSGDVSATISRNGVNVVQASGKPIRGCTDDDYANFNIYVAGGVERATSPTDTVSLSELVCIEGTGAAGGFDAICSQMCQYGYCPVSACVCTALVRSKTKPKWTGTMGYALYDTNHIGLCSFIYPYGFTFPEHCDTKEHILTTPSVSPFLPPACITGSAMGDWVDYGMDDLCSWACGYGWCPIRICSCTDRGHLVPLENVHVPDDLDEVAMPDKENMALDLMFNFACSYDFCNLYYALNVLSDSATTVLSNYTLVNDDYDSLFKYYERYVFEMMPVSMDDFILRADGLSYFQCTWTDKSGASSVKDCPNFDNLAPYAKLEGDINVEMKFVNETGFWEVLQTKYGVEQSWVTMQPAQKGVGCINVRGFDSCSGTLHIDSYPFPPTAMPNITNPKEVFVQAGPQLQTLPVTIYAVMLDVLLGQWNGTVVDPVQVLALPIAMALQAVDGMAQVKAIGETEKEEEKREIIGFLVMAVLSLVPFVGEEVGLAVDVAQIGRLSALAGASGDLGYSIYSVIKDPNSAPMTILGLLLGVGGVGLAGRDAAGYGKMAGVRRGMPEVEISGMGKIVKDQSTVLQKITKSWA
;
A
#
# COMPACT_ATOMS: atom_id res chain seq x y z
N MET A 1 -33.87 65.50 -0.48
CA MET A 1 -32.91 64.80 -1.37
C MET A 1 -31.61 64.61 -0.59
N ARG A 2 -31.58 63.61 0.30
CA ARG A 2 -30.48 63.27 1.20
C ARG A 2 -30.54 61.76 1.41
N LEU A 3 -29.56 61.03 0.91
CA LEU A 3 -29.19 59.64 1.27
C LEU A 3 -28.07 59.23 0.29
N LEU A 4 -26.82 59.58 0.58
CA LEU A 4 -25.61 59.11 -0.14
C LEU A 4 -24.28 59.53 0.55
N PRO A 5 -24.07 59.22 1.84
CA PRO A 5 -22.69 58.94 2.29
C PRO A 5 -22.51 57.59 3.01
N SER A 6 -23.58 56.88 3.34
CA SER A 6 -23.50 55.67 4.18
C SER A 6 -23.07 54.40 3.44
N LEU A 7 -23.16 54.37 2.11
CA LEU A 7 -22.82 53.17 1.33
C LEU A 7 -21.33 53.07 0.96
N PHE A 8 -20.59 54.18 0.93
CA PHE A 8 -19.17 54.16 0.54
C PHE A 8 -18.23 53.75 1.68
N ALA A 9 -18.62 53.98 2.94
CA ALA A 9 -17.85 53.53 4.10
C ALA A 9 -17.95 52.00 4.33
N ALA A 10 -19.07 51.38 3.98
CA ALA A 10 -19.25 49.93 4.11
C ALA A 10 -18.49 49.12 3.04
N VAL A 11 -18.30 49.68 1.83
CA VAL A 11 -17.59 49.00 0.74
C VAL A 11 -16.07 49.12 0.89
N VAL A 12 -15.55 50.18 1.54
CA VAL A 12 -14.10 50.35 1.76
C VAL A 12 -13.61 49.64 3.04
N LEU A 13 -14.46 49.47 4.07
CA LEU A 13 -14.15 48.63 5.24
C LEU A 13 -14.29 47.12 4.97
N GLY A 14 -14.97 46.73 3.88
CA GLY A 14 -15.12 45.34 3.45
C GLY A 14 -13.97 44.78 2.60
N LEU A 15 -12.98 45.60 2.22
CA LEU A 15 -11.86 45.17 1.36
C LEU A 15 -10.50 45.15 2.06
N TRP A 16 -10.46 45.40 3.37
CA TRP A 16 -9.25 45.37 4.20
C TRP A 16 -9.45 44.57 5.49
N HIS A 17 -10.34 43.58 5.48
CA HIS A 17 -10.05 42.37 6.25
C HIS A 17 -9.19 41.51 5.34
N GLN A 18 -7.87 41.56 5.52
CA GLN A 18 -7.12 40.32 5.36
C GLN A 18 -7.83 39.36 6.31
N ALA A 19 -8.68 38.48 5.78
CA ALA A 19 -9.14 37.33 6.55
C ALA A 19 -7.86 36.67 7.01
N ALA A 20 -7.55 36.75 8.30
CA ALA A 20 -6.49 35.94 8.86
C ALA A 20 -6.81 34.51 8.41
N ALA A 21 -5.87 33.86 7.74
CA ALA A 21 -6.09 32.50 7.24
C ALA A 21 -6.60 31.65 8.41
N GLU A 22 -7.76 31.02 8.23
CA GLU A 22 -8.38 30.20 9.28
C GLU A 22 -7.45 29.03 9.57
N ARG A 23 -7.07 28.90 10.86
CA ARG A 23 -6.26 27.79 11.36
C ARG A 23 -7.16 26.72 11.95
N ALA A 24 -6.81 25.46 11.71
CA ALA A 24 -7.55 24.33 12.26
C ALA A 24 -6.62 23.19 12.67
N VAL A 25 -7.09 22.40 13.64
CA VAL A 25 -6.42 21.19 14.13
C VAL A 25 -7.29 19.98 13.79
N PHE A 26 -6.70 19.00 13.14
CA PHE A 26 -7.35 17.75 12.75
C PHE A 26 -6.72 16.58 13.50
N ALA A 27 -7.41 15.44 13.52
CA ALA A 27 -6.80 14.17 13.92
C ALA A 27 -7.06 13.10 12.86
N HIS A 28 -6.01 12.39 12.49
CA HIS A 28 -6.05 11.28 11.57
C HIS A 28 -6.83 10.12 12.18
N PHE A 29 -7.84 9.62 11.47
CA PHE A 29 -8.74 8.61 11.98
C PHE A 29 -8.79 7.42 11.02
N MET A 30 -8.29 6.27 11.46
CA MET A 30 -8.35 5.00 10.74
C MET A 30 -9.78 4.46 10.78
N VAL A 31 -10.52 4.58 9.68
CA VAL A 31 -11.93 4.11 9.62
C VAL A 31 -12.02 2.60 9.77
N ASP A 32 -11.03 1.86 9.29
CA ASP A 32 -10.98 0.40 9.47
C ASP A 32 -10.88 -0.02 10.94
N ASN A 33 -10.31 0.83 11.81
CA ASN A 33 -10.26 0.59 13.25
C ASN A 33 -11.59 0.90 13.97
N ALA A 34 -12.62 1.37 13.24
CA ALA A 34 -13.98 1.57 13.74
C ALA A 34 -14.94 0.42 13.36
N GLN A 35 -14.43 -0.72 12.90
CA GLN A 35 -15.27 -1.87 12.61
C GLN A 35 -16.14 -2.26 13.82
N GLY A 36 -17.45 -2.44 13.58
CA GLY A 36 -18.42 -2.79 14.62
C GLY A 36 -18.87 -1.64 15.52
N TRP A 37 -18.44 -0.40 15.27
CA TRP A 37 -18.94 0.76 16.00
C TRP A 37 -20.34 1.15 15.51
N ASP A 38 -21.14 1.68 16.44
CA ASP A 38 -22.40 2.34 16.13
C ASP A 38 -22.24 3.87 16.15
N GLN A 39 -23.32 4.59 15.82
CA GLN A 39 -23.31 6.06 15.86
C GLN A 39 -22.98 6.63 17.25
N ALA A 40 -23.45 6.01 18.34
CA ALA A 40 -23.25 6.55 19.68
C ALA A 40 -21.77 6.51 20.09
N TRP A 41 -21.04 5.53 19.57
CA TRP A 41 -19.61 5.43 19.74
C TRP A 41 -18.86 6.56 19.02
N TRP A 42 -19.18 6.78 17.73
CA TRP A 42 -18.66 7.92 16.98
C TRP A 42 -18.95 9.26 17.69
N GLU A 43 -20.17 9.43 18.20
CA GLU A 43 -20.54 10.63 18.96
C GLU A 43 -19.69 10.82 20.22
N THR A 44 -19.34 9.73 20.91
CA THR A 44 -18.49 9.76 22.11
C THR A 44 -17.07 10.22 21.76
N GLU A 45 -16.46 9.64 20.73
CA GLU A 45 -15.11 10.04 20.29
C GLU A 45 -15.08 11.48 19.79
N MET A 46 -16.11 11.94 19.07
CA MET A 46 -16.20 13.34 18.64
C MET A 46 -16.32 14.31 19.81
N ILE A 47 -17.01 13.94 20.89
CA ILE A 47 -17.06 14.76 22.12
C ILE A 47 -15.67 14.86 22.73
N LEU A 48 -14.92 13.75 22.80
CA LEU A 48 -13.55 13.75 23.32
C LEU A 48 -12.60 14.56 22.42
N ALA A 49 -12.80 14.56 21.11
CA ALA A 49 -12.04 15.39 20.18
C ALA A 49 -12.34 16.89 20.37
N GLN A 50 -13.62 17.24 20.54
CA GLN A 50 -14.04 18.62 20.82
C GLN A 50 -13.48 19.15 22.14
N THR A 51 -13.41 18.33 23.20
CA THR A 51 -12.81 18.76 24.49
C THR A 51 -11.31 18.99 24.38
N ALA A 52 -10.64 18.32 23.42
CA ALA A 52 -9.25 18.55 23.06
C ALA A 52 -9.04 19.71 22.05
N SER A 53 -10.11 20.47 21.72
CA SER A 53 -10.10 21.54 20.71
C SER A 53 -9.73 21.08 19.29
N ILE A 54 -9.99 19.82 18.94
CA ILE A 54 -9.84 19.30 17.57
C ILE A 54 -11.09 19.70 16.75
N ASP A 55 -10.88 20.17 15.53
CA ASP A 55 -11.93 20.74 14.67
C ASP A 55 -12.56 19.69 13.74
N ALA A 56 -11.78 18.70 13.30
CA ALA A 56 -12.27 17.64 12.41
C ALA A 56 -11.47 16.33 12.56
N PHE A 57 -12.08 15.22 12.15
CA PHE A 57 -11.32 14.01 11.81
C PHE A 57 -11.00 13.95 10.32
N ALA A 58 -9.74 13.65 10.02
CA ALA A 58 -9.28 13.25 8.69
C ALA A 58 -9.52 11.74 8.55
N LEU A 59 -10.60 11.36 7.87
CA LEU A 59 -11.02 9.96 7.74
C LEU A 59 -10.11 9.24 6.75
N ASN A 60 -9.15 8.49 7.28
CA ASN A 60 -8.35 7.54 6.51
C ASN A 60 -9.22 6.36 6.08
N ILE A 61 -9.37 6.20 4.77
CA ILE A 61 -10.15 5.13 4.16
C ILE A 61 -9.32 4.37 3.12
N ALA A 62 -9.21 3.05 3.31
CA ALA A 62 -8.54 2.16 2.37
C ALA A 62 -9.46 1.79 1.19
N ALA A 63 -8.88 1.66 0.00
CA ALA A 63 -9.62 1.30 -1.22
C ALA A 63 -10.31 -0.07 -1.06
N GLY A 64 -11.58 -0.17 -1.42
CA GLY A 64 -12.32 -1.44 -1.41
C GLY A 64 -12.60 -2.04 -0.02
N SER A 65 -12.24 -1.37 1.07
CA SER A 65 -12.58 -1.85 2.42
C SER A 65 -14.10 -1.90 2.61
N ALA A 66 -14.60 -3.04 3.11
CA ALA A 66 -16.00 -3.24 3.45
C ALA A 66 -16.45 -2.33 4.62
N THR A 67 -15.52 -1.95 5.51
CA THR A 67 -15.79 -1.07 6.66
C THR A 67 -16.27 0.30 6.23
N ASN A 68 -15.81 0.80 5.08
CA ASN A 68 -16.20 2.11 4.55
C ASN A 68 -17.72 2.21 4.34
N ALA A 69 -18.35 1.18 3.77
CA ALA A 69 -19.78 1.19 3.47
C ALA A 69 -20.64 1.23 4.74
N GLU A 70 -20.16 0.65 5.83
CA GLU A 70 -20.85 0.60 7.12
C GLU A 70 -20.58 1.85 7.96
N GLN A 71 -19.31 2.24 8.11
CA GLN A 71 -18.90 3.24 9.10
C GLN A 71 -19.03 4.68 8.62
N LEU A 72 -18.87 4.97 7.32
CA LEU A 72 -19.01 6.35 6.83
C LEU A 72 -20.41 6.94 7.07
N PRO A 73 -21.53 6.21 6.84
CA PRO A 73 -22.85 6.69 7.24
C PRO A 73 -22.98 7.00 8.74
N TYR A 74 -22.43 6.17 9.63
CA TYR A 74 -22.49 6.41 11.07
C TYR A 74 -21.64 7.61 11.48
N ALA A 75 -20.42 7.72 10.96
CA ALA A 75 -19.53 8.85 11.22
C ALA A 75 -20.19 10.17 10.81
N PHE A 76 -20.72 10.29 9.59
CA PHE A 76 -21.35 11.54 9.15
C PHE A 76 -22.65 11.86 9.91
N GLN A 77 -23.44 10.87 10.32
CA GLN A 77 -24.62 11.10 11.16
C GLN A 77 -24.24 11.60 12.55
N ALA A 78 -23.24 10.98 13.18
CA ALA A 78 -22.68 11.41 14.46
C ALA A 78 -22.12 12.84 14.37
N ALA A 79 -21.37 13.15 13.30
CA ALA A 79 -20.78 14.47 13.11
C ALA A 79 -21.84 15.56 12.95
N VAL A 80 -22.93 15.30 12.21
CA VAL A 80 -24.09 16.21 12.14
C VAL A 80 -24.74 16.39 13.51
N SER A 81 -24.97 15.29 14.24
CA SER A 81 -25.55 15.29 15.60
C SER A 81 -24.74 16.12 16.60
N ARG A 82 -23.40 16.06 16.49
CA ARG A 82 -22.46 16.73 17.40
C ARG A 82 -21.91 18.05 16.88
N ASN A 83 -22.35 18.49 15.71
CA ASN A 83 -21.78 19.64 14.99
C ASN A 83 -20.24 19.56 14.91
N PHE A 84 -19.73 18.35 14.68
CA PHE A 84 -18.31 18.07 14.45
C PHE A 84 -18.03 18.00 12.95
N LYS A 85 -16.77 18.18 12.54
CA LYS A 85 -16.41 18.15 11.12
C LYS A 85 -15.64 16.88 10.76
N LEU A 86 -15.77 16.48 9.50
CA LEU A 86 -15.09 15.34 8.91
C LEU A 86 -14.59 15.74 7.52
N PHE A 87 -13.47 15.19 7.09
CA PHE A 87 -13.07 15.20 5.68
C PHE A 87 -12.34 13.91 5.33
N PHE A 88 -12.18 13.63 4.04
CA PHE A 88 -11.54 12.39 3.61
C PHE A 88 -10.02 12.54 3.49
N SER A 89 -9.32 11.54 4.00
CA SER A 89 -7.96 11.18 3.64
C SER A 89 -8.00 9.84 2.91
N PHE A 90 -7.90 9.86 1.58
CA PHE A 90 -7.91 8.60 0.83
C PHE A 90 -6.57 7.90 0.99
N ASP A 91 -6.57 6.69 1.54
CA ASP A 91 -5.36 5.90 1.72
C ASP A 91 -5.05 5.13 0.44
N TYR A 92 -4.02 5.57 -0.28
CA TYR A 92 -3.55 4.95 -1.52
C TYR A 92 -2.49 3.85 -1.28
N ALA A 93 -2.00 3.70 -0.04
CA ALA A 93 -0.98 2.74 0.33
C ALA A 93 -1.57 1.50 1.04
N GLY A 94 -2.68 1.65 1.76
CA GLY A 94 -3.23 0.62 2.65
C GLY A 94 -3.78 -0.62 1.95
N ASN A 95 -4.54 -0.45 0.85
CA ASN A 95 -5.07 -1.57 0.06
C ASN A 95 -4.89 -1.36 -1.46
N GLY A 96 -3.76 -0.72 -1.81
CA GLY A 96 -3.46 -0.29 -3.17
C GLY A 96 -4.15 1.04 -3.57
N PRO A 97 -3.87 1.53 -4.77
CA PRO A 97 -4.30 2.85 -5.21
C PRO A 97 -5.82 2.90 -5.44
N TRP A 98 -6.43 4.03 -5.09
CA TRP A 98 -7.83 4.27 -5.38
C TRP A 98 -8.09 4.50 -6.87
N ASN A 99 -9.17 3.90 -7.39
CA ASN A 99 -9.68 4.27 -8.71
C ASN A 99 -10.37 5.65 -8.66
N LYS A 100 -10.06 6.53 -9.62
CA LYS A 100 -10.67 7.87 -9.77
C LYS A 100 -12.20 7.88 -9.67
N SER A 101 -12.90 6.94 -10.31
CA SER A 101 -14.38 6.93 -10.27
C SER A 101 -14.92 6.61 -8.88
N SER A 102 -14.21 5.78 -8.12
CA SER A 102 -14.55 5.47 -6.73
C SER A 102 -14.33 6.69 -5.84
N VAL A 103 -13.23 7.43 -6.03
CA VAL A 103 -12.99 8.71 -5.32
C VAL A 103 -14.12 9.71 -5.58
N LEU A 104 -14.48 9.91 -6.85
CA LEU A 104 -15.58 10.80 -7.25
C LEU A 104 -16.92 10.40 -6.62
N THR A 105 -17.22 9.10 -6.60
CA THR A 105 -18.46 8.57 -6.02
C THR A 105 -18.52 8.79 -4.51
N THR A 106 -17.43 8.48 -3.81
CA THR A 106 -17.32 8.69 -2.37
C THR A 106 -17.44 10.18 -2.03
N LEU A 107 -16.70 11.04 -2.72
CA LEU A 107 -16.80 12.50 -2.51
C LEU A 107 -18.22 13.00 -2.79
N GLY A 108 -18.81 12.65 -3.92
CA GLY A 108 -20.16 13.08 -4.29
C GLY A 108 -21.24 12.71 -3.27
N SER A 109 -21.03 11.66 -2.48
CA SER A 109 -21.97 11.23 -1.43
C SER A 109 -21.95 12.09 -0.17
N TYR A 110 -20.82 12.70 0.17
CA TYR A 110 -20.63 13.32 1.49
C TYR A 110 -20.19 14.79 1.46
N ILE A 111 -19.63 15.28 0.36
CA ILE A 111 -19.00 16.60 0.28
C ILE A 111 -19.97 17.77 0.53
N HIS A 112 -21.27 17.53 0.33
CA HIS A 112 -22.36 18.48 0.59
C HIS A 112 -22.97 18.35 1.99
N SER A 113 -22.47 17.42 2.82
CA SER A 113 -22.91 17.30 4.20
C SER A 113 -22.53 18.56 4.98
N PRO A 114 -23.40 19.08 5.87
CA PRO A 114 -23.03 20.19 6.75
C PRO A 114 -21.92 19.83 7.75
N ALA A 115 -21.64 18.53 7.92
CA ALA A 115 -20.52 18.02 8.70
C ALA A 115 -19.21 17.93 7.90
N TYR A 116 -19.20 18.17 6.58
CA TYR A 116 -17.96 18.14 5.80
C TYR A 116 -17.13 19.40 6.06
N TYR A 117 -15.83 19.27 6.37
CA TYR A 117 -14.96 20.42 6.63
C TYR A 117 -14.73 21.24 5.35
N GLN A 118 -14.82 22.57 5.46
CA GLN A 118 -14.70 23.50 4.35
C GLN A 118 -13.51 24.44 4.57
N HIS A 119 -12.50 24.39 3.72
CA HIS A 119 -11.46 25.40 3.60
C HIS A 119 -12.09 26.77 3.32
N ASN A 120 -11.76 27.76 4.16
CA ASN A 120 -12.33 29.11 4.16
C ASN A 120 -13.87 29.14 4.14
N GLY A 121 -14.52 28.10 4.66
CA GLY A 121 -15.98 27.98 4.73
C GLY A 121 -16.68 27.71 3.38
N VAL A 122 -15.96 27.50 2.28
CA VAL A 122 -16.56 27.39 0.93
C VAL A 122 -16.06 26.22 0.07
N GLN A 123 -14.87 25.68 0.33
CA GLN A 123 -14.30 24.61 -0.48
C GLN A 123 -14.09 23.35 0.36
N PRO A 124 -14.60 22.18 -0.06
CA PRO A 124 -14.44 20.97 0.72
C PRO A 124 -12.99 20.53 0.74
N LEU A 125 -12.41 20.36 1.93
CA LEU A 125 -11.03 19.92 2.08
C LEU A 125 -10.93 18.41 1.78
N VAL A 126 -9.95 17.99 1.00
CA VAL A 126 -9.66 16.58 0.73
C VAL A 126 -8.15 16.36 0.85
N SER A 127 -7.76 15.22 1.40
CA SER A 127 -6.37 14.79 1.53
C SER A 127 -6.19 13.34 1.08
N THR A 128 -4.95 12.88 1.09
CA THR A 128 -4.57 11.48 0.88
C THR A 128 -3.50 11.09 1.87
N PHE A 129 -3.38 9.79 2.14
CA PHE A 129 -2.12 9.19 2.59
C PHE A 129 -1.45 8.56 1.37
N GLU A 130 -0.29 9.09 1.00
CA GLU A 130 0.44 8.75 -0.22
C GLU A 130 -0.42 8.84 -1.51
N GLY A 131 -0.08 8.06 -2.54
CA GLY A 131 -0.71 8.09 -3.87
C GLY A 131 -0.14 9.09 -4.90
N PRO A 132 1.14 9.51 -4.86
CA PRO A 132 1.69 10.47 -5.82
C PRO A 132 1.62 9.97 -7.28
N ASP A 133 1.66 8.66 -7.50
CA ASP A 133 1.55 8.07 -8.84
C ASP A 133 0.14 8.24 -9.44
N SER A 134 -0.86 8.53 -8.59
CA SER A 134 -2.23 8.86 -9.00
C SER A 134 -2.49 10.37 -9.08
N ALA A 135 -1.46 11.23 -8.99
CA ALA A 135 -1.62 12.69 -8.99
C ALA A 135 -2.36 13.22 -10.24
N ALA A 136 -2.23 12.56 -11.40
CA ALA A 136 -2.90 12.97 -12.63
C ALA A 136 -4.44 12.89 -12.53
N ASP A 137 -4.98 11.93 -11.78
CA ASP A 137 -6.43 11.78 -11.60
C ASP A 137 -7.03 12.96 -10.83
N TRP A 138 -6.25 13.56 -9.92
CA TRP A 138 -6.69 14.68 -9.11
C TRP A 138 -6.97 15.95 -9.90
N VAL A 139 -6.46 16.08 -11.13
CA VAL A 139 -6.81 17.19 -12.03
C VAL A 139 -8.31 17.16 -12.34
N GLU A 140 -8.84 15.99 -12.70
CA GLU A 140 -10.26 15.81 -13.01
C GLU A 140 -11.11 15.80 -11.73
N ILE A 141 -10.67 15.10 -10.67
CA ILE A 141 -11.38 15.03 -9.39
C ILE A 141 -11.62 16.43 -8.83
N LYS A 142 -10.59 17.27 -8.78
CA LYS A 142 -10.71 18.66 -8.30
C LYS A 142 -11.64 19.48 -9.20
N SER A 143 -11.49 19.38 -10.52
CA SER A 143 -12.34 20.14 -11.45
C SER A 143 -13.83 19.77 -11.34
N THR A 144 -14.12 18.50 -10.99
CA THR A 144 -15.48 17.97 -10.87
C THR A 144 -16.11 18.31 -9.52
N THR A 145 -15.33 18.22 -8.44
CA THR A 145 -15.84 18.36 -7.06
C THR A 145 -15.67 19.77 -6.49
N GLY A 146 -14.76 20.56 -7.04
CA GLY A 146 -14.38 21.87 -6.50
C GLY A 146 -13.58 21.80 -5.19
N CYS A 147 -13.03 20.64 -4.85
CA CYS A 147 -12.33 20.45 -3.58
C CYS A 147 -11.01 21.23 -3.48
N PHE A 148 -10.65 21.56 -2.23
CA PHE A 148 -9.35 22.06 -1.85
C PHE A 148 -8.46 20.87 -1.48
N PHE A 149 -7.40 20.63 -2.24
CA PHE A 149 -6.64 19.37 -2.17
C PHE A 149 -5.29 19.54 -1.49
N ILE A 150 -5.10 18.89 -0.34
CA ILE A 150 -3.85 18.86 0.43
C ILE A 150 -3.43 17.39 0.63
N PRO A 151 -2.72 16.77 -0.32
CA PRO A 151 -2.24 15.40 -0.17
C PRO A 151 -1.03 15.32 0.77
N ASP A 152 -0.87 14.16 1.43
CA ASP A 152 0.43 13.68 1.88
C ASP A 152 1.09 12.91 0.74
N TRP A 153 2.17 13.47 0.18
CA TRP A 153 3.05 12.83 -0.80
C TRP A 153 4.50 12.83 -0.30
N SER A 154 4.68 12.58 1.00
CA SER A 154 5.98 12.65 1.67
C SER A 154 7.02 11.72 1.04
N SER A 155 6.62 10.59 0.45
CA SER A 155 7.52 9.70 -0.31
C SER A 155 8.26 10.36 -1.48
N LYS A 156 7.77 11.49 -2.02
CA LYS A 156 8.45 12.25 -3.09
C LYS A 156 9.25 13.44 -2.57
N GLY A 157 9.06 13.83 -1.31
CA GLY A 157 9.57 15.09 -0.74
C GLY A 157 8.85 16.34 -1.27
N ALA A 158 8.95 17.44 -0.53
CA ALA A 158 8.13 18.64 -0.74
C ALA A 158 8.22 19.25 -2.16
N GLY A 159 9.44 19.42 -2.68
CA GLY A 159 9.69 20.06 -3.98
C GLY A 159 9.09 19.28 -5.15
N PRO A 160 9.48 18.01 -5.36
CA PRO A 160 8.90 17.16 -6.41
C PRO A 160 7.39 16.97 -6.24
N ALA A 161 6.90 16.77 -5.02
CA ALA A 161 5.46 16.64 -4.75
C ALA A 161 4.66 17.85 -5.26
N MET A 162 5.15 19.08 -5.03
CA MET A 162 4.50 20.30 -5.52
C MET A 162 4.46 20.44 -7.05
N GLN A 163 5.28 19.70 -7.78
CA GLN A 163 5.34 19.76 -9.25
C GLN A 163 4.45 18.72 -9.92
N LEU A 164 4.00 17.69 -9.18
CA LEU A 164 3.21 16.60 -9.73
C LEU A 164 1.92 17.09 -10.40
N ALA A 165 1.61 16.47 -11.55
CA ALA A 165 0.45 16.78 -12.39
C ALA A 165 0.27 18.28 -12.69
N GLY A 166 1.37 19.01 -12.87
CA GLY A 166 1.35 20.45 -13.17
C GLY A 166 1.03 21.32 -11.95
N GLY A 167 1.32 20.84 -10.74
CA GLY A 167 1.05 21.54 -9.48
C GLY A 167 -0.41 21.46 -9.06
N VAL A 168 -1.03 20.28 -9.22
CA VAL A 168 -2.45 20.04 -8.93
C VAL A 168 -2.80 20.25 -7.46
N ALA A 169 -1.85 20.07 -6.53
CA ALA A 169 -2.05 20.25 -5.10
C ALA A 169 -2.22 21.73 -4.72
N ASP A 170 -3.22 22.03 -3.89
CA ASP A 170 -3.45 23.39 -3.35
C ASP A 170 -2.59 23.67 -2.12
N GLY A 171 -2.17 22.62 -1.41
CA GLY A 171 -1.22 22.63 -0.31
C GLY A 171 -0.58 21.25 -0.17
N LEU A 172 0.29 21.05 0.81
CA LEU A 172 0.82 19.72 1.15
C LEU A 172 0.69 19.42 2.64
N PHE A 173 0.51 18.14 2.93
CA PHE A 173 0.65 17.56 4.25
C PHE A 173 2.01 16.82 4.32
N SER A 174 2.72 16.99 5.42
CA SER A 174 3.95 16.24 5.73
C SER A 174 3.64 15.18 6.77
N TRP A 175 3.98 13.91 6.49
CA TRP A 175 3.85 12.81 7.45
C TRP A 175 4.98 12.77 8.51
N ALA A 176 5.95 13.69 8.43
CA ALA A 176 7.10 13.72 9.32
C ALA A 176 6.75 14.34 10.69
N ALA A 177 6.33 13.50 11.65
CA ALA A 177 5.97 13.96 13.00
C ALA A 177 7.00 13.63 14.09
N TRP A 178 7.92 12.69 13.84
CA TRP A 178 8.77 12.14 14.89
C TRP A 178 10.25 12.51 14.74
N SER A 179 10.95 12.43 15.88
CA SER A 179 12.37 12.76 15.95
C SER A 179 13.27 11.68 15.34
N TRP A 180 14.43 12.11 14.87
CA TRP A 180 15.49 11.22 14.42
C TRP A 180 16.26 10.64 15.62
N GLY A 181 16.36 9.31 15.74
CA GLY A 181 17.25 8.68 16.72
C GLY A 181 16.90 8.97 18.18
N GLY A 182 15.67 9.40 18.46
CA GLY A 182 15.21 9.79 19.79
C GLY A 182 15.68 11.16 20.29
N ASP A 183 16.26 11.98 19.40
CA ASP A 183 16.63 13.35 19.70
C ASP A 183 15.38 14.24 19.92
N ARG A 184 15.60 15.52 20.22
CA ARG A 184 14.50 16.48 20.21
C ARG A 184 14.00 16.64 18.77
N PRO A 185 12.67 16.70 18.53
CA PRO A 185 12.14 17.03 17.19
C PRO A 185 12.74 18.35 16.68
N ASP A 186 12.81 18.52 15.37
CA ASP A 186 13.18 19.76 14.71
C ASP A 186 12.13 20.13 13.65
N THR A 187 12.32 21.29 13.01
CA THR A 187 11.38 21.82 12.01
C THR A 187 12.03 21.99 10.65
N TYR A 188 13.14 21.28 10.35
CA TYR A 188 13.84 21.45 9.07
C TYR A 188 13.06 20.86 7.91
N THR A 189 12.44 19.69 8.12
CA THR A 189 11.51 19.10 7.15
C THR A 189 10.36 20.08 6.89
N ASP A 190 9.75 20.63 7.93
CA ASP A 190 8.66 21.62 7.79
C ASP A 190 9.09 22.87 7.01
N ALA A 191 10.31 23.37 7.28
CA ALA A 191 10.88 24.50 6.56
C ALA A 191 10.96 24.24 5.04
N SER A 192 11.33 23.01 4.65
CA SER A 192 11.39 22.63 3.24
C SER A 192 10.01 22.61 2.57
N TYR A 193 8.95 22.23 3.30
CA TYR A 193 7.57 22.30 2.81
C TYR A 193 7.11 23.74 2.66
N LEU A 194 7.35 24.59 3.66
CA LEU A 194 7.00 26.01 3.62
C LEU A 194 7.67 26.72 2.43
N GLU A 195 8.94 26.40 2.16
CA GLU A 195 9.68 26.93 1.00
C GLU A 195 9.08 26.44 -0.32
N ALA A 196 8.88 25.12 -0.48
CA ALA A 196 8.33 24.53 -1.71
C ALA A 196 6.90 25.01 -2.01
N LEU A 197 6.09 25.24 -0.98
CA LEU A 197 4.71 25.70 -1.09
C LEU A 197 4.62 27.18 -1.52
N ASN A 198 5.66 27.98 -1.27
CA ASN A 198 5.74 29.39 -1.65
C ASN A 198 4.45 30.18 -1.32
N GLY A 199 3.97 30.03 -0.09
CA GLY A 199 2.77 30.69 0.43
C GLY A 199 1.45 29.93 0.24
N LYS A 200 1.46 28.75 -0.40
CA LYS A 200 0.33 27.80 -0.34
C LYS A 200 0.17 27.20 1.06
N PRO A 201 -1.03 26.72 1.45
CA PRO A 201 -1.25 26.14 2.76
C PRO A 201 -0.37 24.93 3.06
N TYR A 202 0.22 24.93 4.25
CA TYR A 202 0.94 23.80 4.81
C TYR A 202 0.11 23.15 5.93
N MET A 203 -0.02 21.83 5.87
CA MET A 203 -0.51 21.01 6.98
C MET A 203 0.69 20.30 7.62
N ILE A 204 0.96 20.61 8.88
CA ILE A 204 2.05 19.99 9.64
C ILE A 204 1.53 18.76 10.41
N ALA A 205 2.32 17.70 10.52
CA ALA A 205 1.97 16.59 11.39
C ALA A 205 2.36 16.86 12.85
N ALA A 206 1.56 16.34 13.78
CA ALA A 206 1.91 16.28 15.19
C ALA A 206 1.64 14.88 15.77
N SER A 207 2.61 14.30 16.47
CA SER A 207 2.45 12.98 17.08
C SER A 207 3.27 12.85 18.37
N PRO A 208 2.81 12.09 19.39
CA PRO A 208 3.53 11.94 20.65
C PRO A 208 4.68 10.92 20.60
N TRP A 209 4.43 9.75 20.03
CA TRP A 209 5.27 8.55 20.07
C TRP A 209 4.99 7.71 18.83
N PHE A 210 5.86 6.76 18.47
CA PHE A 210 5.57 5.75 17.45
C PHE A 210 6.24 4.43 17.82
N TYR A 211 5.49 3.33 17.74
CA TYR A 211 6.05 1.98 17.84
C TYR A 211 5.15 0.98 17.13
N THR A 212 5.76 0.12 16.32
CA THR A 212 5.07 -0.99 15.68
C THR A 212 5.95 -2.24 15.69
N ASN A 213 5.32 -3.40 15.87
CA ASN A 213 5.94 -4.71 15.65
C ASN A 213 4.91 -5.61 14.96
N MET A 214 4.64 -5.28 13.70
CA MET A 214 3.71 -5.94 12.79
C MET A 214 4.45 -6.55 11.59
N PRO A 215 5.15 -7.68 11.75
CA PRO A 215 5.81 -8.37 10.64
C PRO A 215 4.86 -8.72 9.48
N GLY A 216 3.56 -8.92 9.75
CA GLY A 216 2.56 -9.14 8.69
C GLY A 216 2.39 -7.96 7.72
N PHE A 217 2.81 -6.76 8.13
CA PHE A 217 2.91 -5.57 7.28
C PHE A 217 4.37 -5.16 7.00
N THR A 218 5.32 -6.05 7.30
CA THR A 218 6.77 -5.78 7.23
C THR A 218 7.23 -4.58 8.06
N LYS A 219 6.54 -4.31 9.19
CA LYS A 219 6.83 -3.19 10.09
C LYS A 219 7.39 -3.64 11.42
N ASN A 220 8.56 -3.11 11.81
CA ASN A 220 9.14 -3.31 13.14
C ASN A 220 10.14 -2.21 13.48
N TRP A 221 9.64 -1.07 13.95
CA TRP A 221 10.49 0.06 14.34
C TRP A 221 9.76 1.00 15.30
N MET A 222 10.50 1.98 15.81
CA MET A 222 9.97 3.05 16.63
C MET A 222 10.65 4.38 16.35
N TRP A 223 9.91 5.45 16.59
CA TRP A 223 10.48 6.79 16.73
C TRP A 223 10.13 7.32 18.12
N PRO A 224 10.95 6.96 19.13
CA PRO A 224 10.73 7.44 20.47
C PRO A 224 10.97 8.95 20.50
N THR A 225 10.18 9.68 21.26
CA THR A 225 10.55 11.05 21.60
C THR A 225 10.42 11.18 23.12
N ALA A 226 11.51 11.56 23.79
CA ALA A 226 11.52 11.72 25.25
C ALA A 226 10.68 12.92 25.75
N SER A 227 10.05 13.67 24.83
CA SER A 227 9.29 14.88 25.14
C SER A 227 8.20 15.17 24.10
N MET A 228 7.01 15.61 24.54
CA MET A 228 5.94 16.11 23.64
C MET A 228 6.23 17.55 23.16
N THR A 229 7.49 17.89 22.88
CA THR A 229 7.92 19.27 22.60
C THR A 229 7.57 19.75 21.19
N LEU A 230 7.12 18.88 20.29
CA LEU A 230 6.74 19.27 18.93
C LEU A 230 5.69 20.39 18.91
N TRP A 231 4.65 20.30 19.74
CA TRP A 231 3.65 21.38 19.86
C TRP A 231 4.27 22.72 20.26
N SER A 232 5.27 22.70 21.15
CA SER A 232 5.96 23.94 21.51
C SER A 232 6.74 24.55 20.33
N GLN A 233 7.24 23.72 19.40
CA GLN A 233 7.93 24.18 18.20
C GLN A 233 6.96 24.72 17.15
N ILE A 234 5.83 24.05 16.92
CA ILE A 234 4.74 24.54 16.05
C ILE A 234 4.30 25.94 16.50
N LEU A 235 4.07 26.13 17.81
CA LEU A 235 3.68 27.42 18.39
C LEU A 235 4.83 28.46 18.33
N ALA A 236 6.07 28.02 18.22
CA ALA A 236 7.26 28.86 18.19
C ALA A 236 7.71 29.30 16.79
N MET A 237 7.12 28.73 15.73
CA MET A 237 7.38 29.17 14.35
C MET A 237 7.04 30.66 14.19
N GLU A 238 7.90 31.39 13.48
CA GLU A 238 7.80 32.83 13.33
C GLU A 238 6.48 33.24 12.62
N PRO A 239 5.90 34.40 12.96
CA PRO A 239 4.75 34.94 12.24
C PRO A 239 5.02 35.01 10.72
N GLY A 240 4.11 34.46 9.91
CA GLY A 240 4.26 34.33 8.46
C GLY A 240 4.78 32.96 7.98
N HIS A 241 5.35 32.14 8.88
CA HIS A 241 5.81 30.78 8.59
C HIS A 241 5.08 29.71 9.43
N GLN A 242 4.06 30.10 10.19
CA GLN A 242 3.21 29.15 10.89
C GLN A 242 2.33 28.38 9.89
N PRO A 243 2.16 27.05 10.05
CA PRO A 243 1.30 26.25 9.21
C PRO A 243 -0.15 26.71 9.31
N GLN A 244 -0.94 26.41 8.27
CA GLN A 244 -2.37 26.70 8.29
C GLN A 244 -3.14 25.60 9.03
N TYR A 245 -2.69 24.36 8.92
CA TYR A 245 -3.33 23.21 9.55
C TYR A 245 -2.32 22.39 10.35
N VAL A 246 -2.79 21.79 11.44
CA VAL A 246 -2.07 20.72 12.14
C VAL A 246 -2.91 19.46 12.01
N GLU A 247 -2.34 18.34 11.58
CA GLU A 247 -2.99 17.03 11.68
C GLU A 247 -2.27 16.19 12.72
N ILE A 248 -3.00 15.76 13.75
CA ILE A 248 -2.50 14.84 14.76
C ILE A 248 -2.54 13.42 14.18
N ILE A 249 -1.39 12.79 14.02
CA ILE A 249 -1.27 11.39 13.62
C ILE A 249 -0.96 10.57 14.89
N SER A 250 -1.96 9.94 15.54
CA SER A 250 -3.34 9.73 15.10
C SER A 250 -4.35 9.71 16.25
N TRP A 251 -5.64 9.69 15.91
CA TRP A 251 -6.72 9.42 16.86
C TRP A 251 -6.73 7.95 17.29
N ASN A 252 -6.74 6.99 16.36
CA ASN A 252 -6.99 5.57 16.68
C ASN A 252 -6.12 4.57 15.89
N ASP A 253 -4.90 4.94 15.47
CA ASP A 253 -3.97 3.96 14.89
C ASP A 253 -3.26 3.17 15.99
N PHE A 254 -3.89 2.08 16.39
CA PHE A 254 -3.42 1.21 17.46
C PHE A 254 -2.17 0.42 17.08
N GLY A 255 -2.06 -0.04 15.83
CA GLY A 255 -0.95 -0.86 15.35
C GLY A 255 0.39 -0.13 15.34
N GLU A 256 0.37 1.20 15.29
CA GLU A 256 1.56 2.06 15.29
C GLU A 256 1.76 2.83 16.61
N SER A 257 0.97 2.52 17.64
CA SER A 257 1.14 2.99 19.04
C SER A 257 1.17 4.52 19.21
N HIS A 258 0.59 5.28 18.28
CA HIS A 258 0.58 6.74 18.29
C HIS A 258 -0.83 7.35 18.37
N TYR A 259 -1.80 6.52 18.77
CA TYR A 259 -3.18 6.92 19.04
C TYR A 259 -3.27 7.81 20.29
N ILE A 260 -4.22 8.74 20.28
CA ILE A 260 -4.63 9.55 21.46
C ILE A 260 -6.11 9.34 21.83
N GLY A 261 -6.83 8.57 21.01
CA GLY A 261 -8.19 8.10 21.20
C GLY A 261 -8.26 6.94 22.18
N THR A 262 -9.48 6.58 22.57
CA THR A 262 -9.68 5.56 23.60
C THR A 262 -9.49 4.15 23.03
N VAL A 263 -8.76 3.30 23.78
CA VAL A 263 -8.37 1.95 23.37
C VAL A 263 -9.50 0.93 23.59
N TYR A 264 -9.66 0.02 22.62
CA TYR A 264 -10.65 -1.06 22.66
C TYR A 264 -10.11 -2.29 23.40
N PRO A 265 -10.98 -3.11 24.03
CA PRO A 265 -10.55 -4.38 24.66
C PRO A 265 -10.04 -5.47 23.70
N SER A 266 -10.25 -5.34 22.38
CA SER A 266 -9.63 -6.17 21.33
C SER A 266 -9.51 -5.33 20.06
N PRO A 267 -8.46 -4.51 19.94
CA PRO A 267 -8.25 -3.70 18.76
C PRO A 267 -8.01 -4.60 17.53
N PRO A 268 -8.56 -4.26 16.35
CA PRO A 268 -8.69 -5.18 15.21
C PRO A 268 -7.36 -5.63 14.56
N PHE A 269 -6.22 -5.03 14.95
CA PHE A 269 -4.91 -5.44 14.45
C PHE A 269 -4.43 -6.80 15.02
N GLU A 270 -5.12 -7.35 16.02
CA GLU A 270 -4.81 -8.63 16.70
C GLU A 270 -5.12 -9.89 15.86
N THR A 271 -5.38 -9.77 14.55
CA THR A 271 -5.57 -10.95 13.69
C THR A 271 -4.30 -11.82 13.70
N ALA A 272 -4.49 -13.14 13.82
CA ALA A 272 -3.40 -14.08 14.04
C ALA A 272 -2.32 -13.98 12.94
N GLY A 273 -1.10 -13.59 13.34
CA GLY A 273 0.08 -13.51 12.47
C GLY A 273 0.46 -12.11 12.00
N VAL A 274 -0.33 -11.06 12.30
CA VAL A 274 0.00 -9.68 11.89
C VAL A 274 1.02 -9.05 12.83
N ALA A 275 0.73 -9.03 14.13
CA ALA A 275 1.63 -8.55 15.18
C ALA A 275 2.44 -9.69 15.81
N LYS A 276 3.66 -9.39 16.27
CA LYS A 276 4.52 -10.38 16.95
C LYS A 276 3.97 -10.83 18.31
N PHE A 277 3.36 -9.90 19.04
CA PHE A 277 2.68 -10.10 20.33
C PHE A 277 1.69 -8.94 20.55
N ASP A 278 0.80 -9.06 21.54
CA ASP A 278 -0.11 -7.96 21.90
C ASP A 278 0.64 -6.88 22.71
N TYR A 279 0.78 -5.71 22.10
CA TYR A 279 1.40 -4.54 22.72
C TYR A 279 0.42 -3.38 22.97
N VAL A 280 -0.89 -3.55 22.77
CA VAL A 280 -1.88 -2.46 22.93
C VAL A 280 -2.84 -2.73 24.08
N THR A 281 -3.20 -3.97 24.38
CA THR A 281 -4.19 -4.24 25.42
C THR A 281 -3.74 -3.67 26.77
N GLY A 282 -4.56 -2.76 27.30
CA GLY A 282 -4.29 -2.07 28.55
C GLY A 282 -3.22 -0.97 28.48
N MET A 283 -2.81 -0.53 27.29
CA MET A 283 -1.90 0.59 27.07
C MET A 283 -2.69 1.87 26.77
N ASP A 284 -3.23 2.49 27.82
CA ASP A 284 -4.06 3.69 27.69
C ASP A 284 -3.23 4.95 27.39
N HIS A 285 -3.72 5.78 26.47
CA HIS A 285 -3.13 7.06 26.01
C HIS A 285 -4.04 8.28 26.25
N ASP A 286 -5.24 8.10 26.81
CA ASP A 286 -6.23 9.16 27.03
C ASP A 286 -5.65 10.48 27.60
N PRO A 287 -4.73 10.48 28.58
CA PRO A 287 -4.16 11.69 29.15
C PRO A 287 -3.34 12.55 28.18
N LEU A 288 -2.88 12.00 27.04
CA LEU A 288 -2.17 12.76 26.01
C LEU A 288 -3.05 13.84 25.37
N ARG A 289 -4.38 13.72 25.47
CA ARG A 289 -5.35 14.70 24.94
C ARG A 289 -5.44 15.98 25.77
N TRP A 290 -5.22 15.90 27.08
CA TRP A 290 -5.50 17.02 27.99
C TRP A 290 -4.69 18.29 27.73
N PRO A 291 -3.40 18.25 27.34
CA PRO A 291 -2.69 19.47 26.98
C PRO A 291 -3.08 20.03 25.60
N LEU A 292 -3.72 19.24 24.73
CA LEU A 292 -4.08 19.65 23.37
C LEU A 292 -5.03 20.84 23.35
N GLN A 293 -5.99 20.92 24.29
CA GLN A 293 -6.89 22.06 24.38
C GLN A 293 -6.11 23.39 24.45
N VAL A 294 -5.05 23.42 25.28
CA VAL A 294 -4.23 24.62 25.44
C VAL A 294 -3.45 24.93 24.16
N TRP A 295 -2.79 23.95 23.57
CA TRP A 295 -1.97 24.18 22.38
C TRP A 295 -2.81 24.50 21.14
N ALA A 296 -3.89 23.76 20.91
CA ALA A 296 -4.78 23.98 19.77
C ALA A 296 -5.45 25.36 19.85
N ASP A 297 -5.90 25.79 21.03
CA ASP A 297 -6.45 27.13 21.23
C ASP A 297 -5.39 28.21 21.03
N GLN A 298 -4.18 28.03 21.56
CA GLN A 298 -3.07 28.96 21.32
C GLN A 298 -2.71 29.04 19.84
N PHE A 299 -2.69 27.91 19.12
CA PHE A 299 -2.43 27.86 17.68
C PHE A 299 -3.49 28.62 16.89
N LYS A 300 -4.78 28.37 17.19
CA LYS A 300 -5.91 28.97 16.46
C LYS A 300 -6.14 30.44 16.81
N HIS A 301 -5.96 30.81 18.07
CA HIS A 301 -6.43 32.09 18.62
C HIS A 301 -5.33 32.95 19.26
N ASN A 302 -4.07 32.51 19.21
CA ASN A 302 -2.92 33.07 19.94
C ASN A 302 -2.99 32.97 21.47
N VAL A 303 -4.12 32.57 22.06
CA VAL A 303 -4.33 32.50 23.51
C VAL A 303 -5.26 31.33 23.82
N SER A 304 -5.06 30.71 24.98
CA SER A 304 -5.98 29.72 25.53
C SER A 304 -6.37 30.11 26.96
N LYS A 305 -7.46 29.53 27.45
CA LYS A 305 -7.88 29.63 28.84
C LYS A 305 -7.73 28.28 29.52
N VAL A 306 -6.81 28.19 30.47
CA VAL A 306 -6.60 26.97 31.26
C VAL A 306 -7.74 26.85 32.27
N THR A 307 -8.67 25.93 32.01
CA THR A 307 -9.83 25.69 32.89
C THR A 307 -9.69 24.48 33.78
N ASP A 308 -8.80 23.56 33.43
CA ASP A 308 -8.54 22.31 34.14
C ASP A 308 -7.04 22.17 34.34
N GLU A 309 -6.64 21.67 35.50
CA GLU A 309 -5.24 21.37 35.82
C GLU A 309 -5.04 19.86 35.72
N SER A 310 -4.05 19.42 34.95
CA SER A 310 -3.85 18.00 34.65
C SER A 310 -2.38 17.60 34.72
N ILE A 311 -2.14 16.29 34.85
CA ILE A 311 -0.82 15.68 34.70
C ILE A 311 -0.93 14.34 33.98
N ALA A 312 -0.13 14.15 32.94
CA ALA A 312 0.11 12.88 32.26
C ALA A 312 1.51 12.36 32.63
N LEU A 313 1.59 11.05 32.91
CA LEU A 313 2.78 10.27 33.20
C LEU A 313 3.03 9.32 32.04
N ILE A 314 4.16 9.45 31.36
CA ILE A 314 4.47 8.70 30.14
C ILE A 314 5.69 7.81 30.41
N TYR A 315 5.55 6.49 30.32
CA TYR A 315 6.65 5.57 30.64
C TYR A 315 6.45 4.16 30.08
N LEU A 316 7.56 3.41 29.99
CA LEU A 316 7.54 1.98 29.70
C LEU A 316 7.35 1.17 31.00
N LEU A 317 6.59 0.07 30.93
CA LEU A 317 6.31 -0.79 32.08
C LEU A 317 7.49 -1.73 32.45
N HIS A 318 8.52 -1.76 31.63
CA HIS A 318 9.73 -2.57 31.76
C HIS A 318 11.00 -1.70 31.70
N ASP A 319 12.15 -2.30 32.00
CA ASP A 319 13.45 -1.66 31.80
C ASP A 319 13.95 -1.94 30.38
N VAL A 320 14.55 -0.94 29.75
CA VAL A 320 15.12 -1.10 28.40
C VAL A 320 16.35 -2.01 28.51
N GLY A 321 16.38 -3.08 27.74
CA GLY A 321 17.43 -4.11 27.78
C GLY A 321 17.24 -5.21 28.82
N ALA A 322 16.22 -5.14 29.68
CA ALA A 322 15.86 -6.25 30.56
C ALA A 322 15.05 -7.35 29.86
N CYS A 323 14.49 -7.04 28.68
CA CYS A 323 13.61 -7.88 27.89
C CYS A 323 14.14 -8.02 26.47
N LYS A 324 13.65 -9.01 25.73
CA LYS A 324 13.93 -9.14 24.29
C LYS A 324 13.28 -7.97 23.56
N ASP A 325 14.06 -7.23 22.78
CA ASP A 325 13.56 -6.09 22.00
C ASP A 325 12.70 -6.50 20.80
N GLY A 326 12.57 -7.80 20.51
CA GLY A 326 11.78 -8.31 19.39
C GLY A 326 12.31 -7.85 18.03
N ASP A 327 13.64 -7.63 17.95
CA ASP A 327 14.35 -7.07 16.79
C ASP A 327 13.95 -5.63 16.42
N THR A 328 13.16 -4.96 17.26
CA THR A 328 12.73 -3.57 17.05
C THR A 328 13.95 -2.66 16.90
N VAL A 329 13.91 -1.77 15.92
CA VAL A 329 14.93 -0.74 15.70
C VAL A 329 14.35 0.65 15.95
N VAL A 330 15.20 1.61 16.34
CA VAL A 330 14.83 3.03 16.35
C VAL A 330 15.21 3.61 15.00
N ASN A 331 14.29 4.36 14.36
CA ASN A 331 14.32 4.66 12.93
C ASN A 331 14.22 3.39 12.06
N THR A 332 14.08 3.56 10.73
CA THR A 332 14.06 2.41 9.81
C THR A 332 14.81 2.66 8.51
N ALA A 333 15.64 1.68 8.11
CA ALA A 333 16.35 1.66 6.84
C ALA A 333 15.40 1.62 5.64
N THR A 334 14.19 1.09 5.82
CA THR A 334 13.14 1.10 4.77
C THR A 334 12.71 2.50 4.35
N GLN A 335 12.91 3.49 5.22
CA GLN A 335 12.72 4.91 4.94
C GLN A 335 14.04 5.66 4.72
N LEU A 336 15.11 4.92 4.38
CA LEU A 336 16.47 5.43 4.17
C LEU A 336 17.05 6.15 5.39
N GLN A 337 16.59 5.76 6.59
CA GLN A 337 17.04 6.35 7.84
C GLN A 337 18.16 5.53 8.45
N PHE A 338 19.08 6.21 9.13
CA PHE A 338 20.07 5.54 9.96
C PHE A 338 19.38 4.90 11.18
N GLU A 339 19.52 3.59 11.35
CA GLU A 339 18.92 2.83 12.46
C GLU A 339 19.78 2.84 13.73
N PHE A 340 19.12 2.80 14.88
CA PHE A 340 19.75 2.65 16.19
C PHE A 340 19.13 1.48 16.95
N LEU A 341 19.89 0.89 17.88
CA LEU A 341 19.32 -0.08 18.81
C LEU A 341 18.48 0.64 19.88
N PRO A 342 17.31 0.09 20.30
CA PRO A 342 16.49 0.72 21.34
C PRO A 342 17.26 1.02 22.63
N MET A 343 18.19 0.15 23.02
CA MET A 343 19.04 0.34 24.20
C MET A 343 20.03 1.49 24.09
N ASP A 344 20.43 1.88 22.88
CA ASP A 344 21.35 3.01 22.65
C ASP A 344 20.61 4.36 22.71
N VAL A 345 19.31 4.36 22.44
CA VAL A 345 18.49 5.57 22.43
C VAL A 345 17.78 5.74 23.77
N LEU A 346 17.13 4.69 24.25
CA LEU A 346 16.39 4.66 25.52
C LEU A 346 17.26 4.11 26.66
N LYS A 347 18.51 4.59 26.77
CA LYS A 347 19.58 4.08 27.66
C LYS A 347 19.18 3.88 29.12
N HIS A 348 18.18 4.62 29.59
CA HIS A 348 17.72 4.59 30.96
C HIS A 348 16.19 4.56 31.02
N ARG A 349 15.66 3.87 32.02
CA ARG A 349 14.26 3.99 32.38
C ARG A 349 13.94 5.43 32.79
N PHE A 350 12.82 5.97 32.31
CA PHE A 350 12.37 7.31 32.64
C PHE A 350 10.87 7.34 32.93
N ILE A 351 10.43 8.37 33.66
CA ILE A 351 9.03 8.82 33.71
C ILE A 351 8.98 10.20 33.09
N GLY A 352 8.26 10.34 31.99
CA GLY A 352 7.91 11.62 31.38
C GLY A 352 6.71 12.26 32.07
N TYR A 353 6.68 13.58 32.12
CA TYR A 353 5.63 14.39 32.73
C TYR A 353 5.15 15.45 31.76
N VAL A 354 3.84 15.58 31.60
CA VAL A 354 3.19 16.69 30.89
C VAL A 354 2.06 17.21 31.75
N ALA A 355 2.14 18.46 32.19
CA ALA A 355 1.19 19.05 33.12
C ALA A 355 0.61 20.36 32.60
N THR A 356 -0.71 20.44 32.51
CA THR A 356 -1.44 21.68 32.22
C THR A 356 -1.75 22.37 33.54
N LEU A 357 -1.30 23.62 33.72
CA LEU A 357 -1.39 24.33 34.99
C LEU A 357 -1.82 25.78 34.80
N THR A 358 -2.57 26.31 35.77
CA THR A 358 -2.95 27.74 35.84
C THR A 358 -1.81 28.63 36.34
N ALA A 359 -0.85 28.05 37.05
CA ALA A 359 0.36 28.71 37.55
C ALA A 359 1.42 27.64 37.92
N PRO A 360 2.71 27.99 38.04
CA PRO A 360 3.75 27.07 38.48
C PRO A 360 3.37 26.33 39.77
N ALA A 361 3.78 25.06 39.84
CA ALA A 361 3.53 24.18 40.96
C ALA A 361 4.70 23.19 41.14
N ASN A 362 4.78 22.60 42.33
CA ASN A 362 5.79 21.60 42.66
C ASN A 362 5.30 20.21 42.23
N LEU A 363 6.19 19.43 41.61
CA LEU A 363 5.92 18.05 41.21
C LEU A 363 6.69 17.08 42.12
N THR A 364 5.98 16.10 42.67
CA THR A 364 6.56 14.96 43.39
C THR A 364 6.19 13.68 42.66
N SER A 365 7.17 12.87 42.27
CA SER A 365 6.94 11.55 41.70
C SER A 365 7.27 10.46 42.71
N THR A 366 6.45 9.42 42.75
CA THR A 366 6.64 8.28 43.65
C THR A 366 6.68 6.99 42.84
N ILE A 367 7.77 6.23 42.98
CA ILE A 367 7.97 4.95 42.29
C ILE A 367 8.32 3.90 43.34
N GLY A 368 7.54 2.81 43.42
CA GLY A 368 7.79 1.75 44.40
C GLY A 368 7.78 2.25 45.86
N GLY A 369 6.96 3.25 46.15
CA GLY A 369 6.90 3.91 47.47
C GLY A 369 8.03 4.92 47.75
N ARG A 370 8.94 5.17 46.81
CA ARG A 370 10.01 6.17 46.94
C ARG A 370 9.59 7.49 46.31
N ALA A 371 9.31 8.49 47.14
CA ALA A 371 8.94 9.83 46.67
C ALA A 371 10.19 10.69 46.38
N LYS A 372 10.18 11.39 45.26
CA LYS A 372 11.24 12.29 44.80
C LYS A 372 10.62 13.58 44.26
N ALA A 373 11.11 14.72 44.74
CA ALA A 373 10.80 16.00 44.13
C ALA A 373 11.48 16.10 42.77
N VAL A 374 10.72 16.49 41.74
CA VAL A 374 11.21 16.61 40.36
C VAL A 374 10.83 17.98 39.81
N SER A 375 11.58 18.45 38.81
CA SER A 375 11.35 19.75 38.17
C SER A 375 10.93 19.57 36.73
N PHE A 376 10.04 20.45 36.26
CA PHE A 376 9.80 20.60 34.83
C PHE A 376 11.04 21.21 34.18
N GLN A 377 11.49 20.61 33.08
CA GLN A 377 12.66 21.04 32.32
C GLN A 377 12.28 22.03 31.21
N TYR A 378 11.02 21.96 30.75
CA TYR A 378 10.51 22.73 29.63
C TYR A 378 9.12 23.29 29.96
N THR A 379 8.74 24.35 29.27
CA THR A 379 7.42 24.96 29.39
C THR A 379 6.93 25.44 28.03
N SER A 380 5.62 25.46 27.83
CA SER A 380 5.00 26.04 26.64
C SER A 380 5.34 27.54 26.57
N PRO A 381 5.27 28.13 25.37
CA PRO A 381 5.42 29.57 25.18
C PRO A 381 4.71 30.41 26.25
N GLY A 382 5.47 31.26 26.96
CA GLY A 382 4.95 32.20 27.97
C GLY A 382 4.79 31.67 29.40
N ALA A 383 4.81 30.36 29.64
CA ALA A 383 4.59 29.78 30.97
C ALA A 383 5.82 29.90 31.90
N GLY A 384 7.03 29.58 31.42
CA GLY A 384 8.24 29.45 32.24
C GLY A 384 8.91 30.74 32.71
N THR A 385 8.78 31.85 32.00
CA THR A 385 9.46 33.13 32.36
C THR A 385 8.59 34.15 33.07
N ALA A 386 7.28 33.92 33.15
CA ALA A 386 6.33 34.81 33.84
C ALA A 386 5.60 34.12 35.01
N GLY A 387 5.82 32.83 35.22
CA GLY A 387 5.10 32.05 36.22
C GLY A 387 3.59 31.99 35.94
N GLY A 388 3.21 31.75 34.68
CA GLY A 388 1.83 31.85 34.20
C GLY A 388 1.17 30.52 33.84
N ALA A 389 -0.07 30.60 33.37
CA ALA A 389 -0.82 29.44 32.90
C ALA A 389 -0.22 28.86 31.60
N GLY A 390 -0.24 27.54 31.45
CA GLY A 390 0.25 26.84 30.26
C GLY A 390 0.59 25.38 30.53
N VAL A 391 1.38 24.77 29.64
CA VAL A 391 1.79 23.37 29.75
C VAL A 391 3.27 23.28 30.15
N TYR A 392 3.57 22.37 31.06
CA TYR A 392 4.88 22.15 31.67
C TYR A 392 5.33 20.71 31.41
N TYR A 393 6.60 20.51 31.06
CA TYR A 393 7.11 19.21 30.64
C TYR A 393 8.44 18.89 31.29
N GLY A 394 8.73 17.61 31.40
CA GLY A 394 10.06 17.13 31.76
C GLY A 394 10.06 15.62 31.91
N PHE A 395 11.18 15.09 32.34
CA PHE A 395 11.29 13.69 32.71
C PHE A 395 12.21 13.54 33.92
N THR A 396 12.09 12.43 34.63
CA THR A 396 13.12 11.96 35.55
C THR A 396 13.58 10.59 35.11
N LEU A 397 14.88 10.33 35.29
CA LEU A 397 15.38 8.97 35.24
C LEU A 397 14.93 8.21 36.48
N VAL A 398 14.59 6.95 36.27
CA VAL A 398 14.31 5.99 37.34
C VAL A 398 15.64 5.31 37.70
N GLU A 399 15.95 5.26 39.00
CA GLU A 399 17.18 4.63 39.48
C GLU A 399 17.17 3.12 39.18
N ASP A 400 18.33 2.56 38.85
CA ASP A 400 18.48 1.14 38.56
C ASP A 400 17.94 0.27 39.71
N GLY A 401 17.16 -0.75 39.35
CA GLY A 401 16.53 -1.68 40.32
C GLY A 401 15.32 -1.11 41.08
N VAL A 402 14.89 0.12 40.79
CA VAL A 402 13.63 0.67 41.33
C VAL A 402 12.45 0.21 40.48
N SER A 403 11.52 -0.51 41.10
CA SER A 403 10.28 -1.00 40.49
C SER A 403 9.06 -0.80 41.40
N GLY A 404 7.86 -1.05 40.87
CA GLY A 404 6.60 -0.97 41.61
C GLY A 404 5.67 0.15 41.16
N ASP A 405 4.69 0.47 41.99
CA ASP A 405 3.61 1.42 41.66
C ASP A 405 4.17 2.82 41.32
N VAL A 406 3.62 3.44 40.29
CA VAL A 406 4.01 4.78 39.81
C VAL A 406 2.89 5.76 40.12
N SER A 407 3.23 6.89 40.72
CA SER A 407 2.30 8.00 40.92
C SER A 407 3.02 9.34 40.88
N ALA A 408 2.27 10.41 40.68
CA ALA A 408 2.78 11.76 40.80
C ALA A 408 1.73 12.72 41.37
N THR A 409 2.19 13.67 42.15
CA THR A 409 1.36 14.70 42.78
C THR A 409 1.89 16.07 42.43
N ILE A 410 1.02 16.91 41.90
CA ILE A 410 1.27 18.34 41.74
C ILE A 410 0.71 19.06 42.97
N SER A 411 1.52 19.92 43.57
CA SER A 411 1.11 20.72 44.73
C SER A 411 1.51 22.18 44.59
N ARG A 412 0.66 23.07 45.10
CA ARG A 412 0.88 24.51 45.11
C ARG A 412 0.62 25.02 46.53
N ASN A 413 1.59 25.71 47.12
CA ASN A 413 1.52 26.22 48.51
C ASN A 413 1.19 25.14 49.55
N GLY A 414 1.67 23.91 49.35
CA GLY A 414 1.42 22.78 50.26
C GLY A 414 0.05 22.11 50.11
N VAL A 415 -0.76 22.51 49.12
CA VAL A 415 -2.06 21.91 48.79
C VAL A 415 -1.93 21.09 47.51
N ASN A 416 -2.51 19.88 47.49
CA ASN A 416 -2.57 19.05 46.29
C ASN A 416 -3.49 19.71 45.25
N VAL A 417 -2.97 19.87 44.03
CA VAL A 417 -3.68 20.44 42.88
C VAL A 417 -4.29 19.32 42.05
N VAL A 418 -3.46 18.35 41.65
CA VAL A 418 -3.87 17.18 40.87
C VAL A 418 -2.92 16.02 41.16
N GLN A 419 -3.42 14.79 41.09
CA GLN A 419 -2.64 13.57 41.30
C GLN A 419 -2.95 12.55 40.21
N ALA A 420 -1.92 11.81 39.81
CA ALA A 420 -2.05 10.66 38.92
C ALA A 420 -1.49 9.40 39.59
N SER A 421 -2.16 8.27 39.35
CA SER A 421 -1.72 6.93 39.73
C SER A 421 -1.73 6.05 38.50
N GLY A 422 -0.61 5.43 38.19
CA GLY A 422 -0.44 4.59 37.01
C GLY A 422 -0.18 3.14 37.34
N LYS A 423 -0.01 2.34 36.29
CA LYS A 423 0.41 0.94 36.43
C LYS A 423 1.81 0.86 37.03
N PRO A 424 2.06 -0.18 37.84
CA PRO A 424 3.37 -0.45 38.35
C PRO A 424 4.31 -0.88 37.23
N ILE A 425 5.54 -0.47 37.40
CA ILE A 425 6.70 -1.01 36.71
C ILE A 425 6.92 -2.46 37.21
N ARG A 426 6.80 -3.47 36.34
CA ARG A 426 6.79 -4.90 36.73
C ARG A 426 7.59 -5.87 35.84
N GLY A 427 8.34 -5.39 34.85
CA GLY A 427 9.19 -6.25 34.00
C GLY A 427 8.56 -6.50 32.62
N CYS A 428 9.07 -7.51 31.90
CA CYS A 428 8.73 -7.83 30.50
C CYS A 428 7.29 -8.30 30.32
N THR A 429 6.84 -8.42 29.07
CA THR A 429 5.59 -9.13 28.74
C THR A 429 5.67 -10.61 29.15
N ASP A 430 4.55 -11.32 29.12
CA ASP A 430 4.48 -12.75 29.45
C ASP A 430 5.40 -13.60 28.55
N ASP A 431 5.66 -13.15 27.32
CA ASP A 431 6.55 -13.77 26.33
C ASP A 431 7.99 -13.24 26.38
N ASP A 432 8.35 -12.50 27.44
CA ASP A 432 9.70 -11.94 27.66
C ASP A 432 10.12 -10.84 26.66
N TYR A 433 9.14 -10.21 25.99
CA TYR A 433 9.39 -9.08 25.09
C TYR A 433 9.31 -7.72 25.82
N ALA A 434 10.06 -6.75 25.30
CA ALA A 434 9.91 -5.34 25.58
C ALA A 434 8.68 -4.81 24.84
N ASN A 435 7.71 -4.26 25.56
CA ASN A 435 6.62 -3.51 24.95
C ASN A 435 7.00 -2.02 24.88
N PHE A 436 7.38 -1.56 23.70
CA PHE A 436 7.72 -0.15 23.44
C PHE A 436 6.50 0.74 23.15
N ASN A 437 5.27 0.22 23.20
CA ASN A 437 4.09 1.06 23.34
C ASN A 437 4.14 1.71 24.72
N ILE A 438 3.95 3.02 24.78
CA ILE A 438 4.04 3.74 26.05
C ILE A 438 2.79 3.49 26.88
N TYR A 439 2.93 3.46 28.20
CA TYR A 439 1.77 3.53 29.08
C TYR A 439 1.61 4.97 29.55
N VAL A 440 0.39 5.50 29.46
CA VAL A 440 0.08 6.85 29.91
C VAL A 440 -0.96 6.80 31.03
N ALA A 441 -0.56 7.27 32.21
CA ALA A 441 -1.49 7.51 33.32
C ALA A 441 -1.70 9.00 33.52
N GLY A 442 -2.82 9.39 34.10
CA GLY A 442 -3.02 10.79 34.41
C GLY A 442 -4.09 11.08 35.43
N GLY A 443 -4.14 12.34 35.86
CA GLY A 443 -5.23 12.93 36.60
C GLY A 443 -5.56 14.32 36.05
N VAL A 444 -6.83 14.70 36.17
CA VAL A 444 -7.33 16.01 35.78
C VAL A 444 -8.30 16.51 36.84
N GLU A 445 -8.18 17.79 37.19
CA GLU A 445 -9.02 18.44 38.20
C GLU A 445 -9.46 19.83 37.70
N ARG A 446 -10.66 20.25 38.08
CA ARG A 446 -11.17 21.57 37.67
C ARG A 446 -10.34 22.67 38.34
N ALA A 447 -9.85 23.64 37.56
CA ALA A 447 -9.10 24.75 38.13
C ALA A 447 -9.98 25.61 39.04
N THR A 448 -9.50 25.89 40.25
CA THR A 448 -10.19 26.79 41.20
C THR A 448 -10.24 28.24 40.70
N SER A 449 -9.28 28.64 39.87
CA SER A 449 -9.21 29.97 39.26
C SER A 449 -8.68 29.83 37.83
N PRO A 450 -9.58 29.60 36.85
CA PRO A 450 -9.20 29.53 35.44
C PRO A 450 -8.42 30.76 35.00
N THR A 451 -7.34 30.56 34.27
CA THR A 451 -6.37 31.62 33.94
C THR A 451 -6.02 31.57 32.46
N ASP A 452 -5.94 32.74 31.82
CA ASP A 452 -5.56 32.85 30.42
C ASP A 452 -4.03 32.67 30.26
N THR A 453 -3.61 32.00 29.20
CA THR A 453 -2.20 31.93 28.81
C THR A 453 -1.72 33.30 28.32
N VAL A 454 -0.41 33.51 28.25
CA VAL A 454 0.13 34.68 27.53
C VAL A 454 -0.19 34.55 26.05
N SER A 455 -0.55 35.66 25.39
CA SER A 455 -0.77 35.67 23.95
C SER A 455 0.55 35.38 23.21
N LEU A 456 0.55 34.46 22.24
CA LEU A 456 1.71 34.16 21.40
C LEU A 456 2.25 35.40 20.68
N SER A 457 1.37 36.35 20.34
CA SER A 457 1.75 37.61 19.69
C SER A 457 2.61 38.53 20.57
N GLU A 458 2.63 38.33 21.89
CA GLU A 458 3.51 39.04 22.83
C GLU A 458 4.86 38.36 23.03
N LEU A 459 5.03 37.17 22.46
CA LEU A 459 6.19 36.33 22.67
C LEU A 459 7.10 36.38 21.44
N VAL A 460 8.39 36.26 21.69
CA VAL A 460 9.42 36.08 20.65
C VAL A 460 10.33 34.95 21.08
N CYS A 461 10.99 34.34 20.10
CA CYS A 461 12.04 33.37 20.40
C CYS A 461 13.14 34.02 21.24
N ILE A 462 13.67 33.28 22.21
CA ILE A 462 14.83 33.70 23.01
C ILE A 462 15.88 32.60 23.21
N GLU A 463 15.58 31.39 22.77
CA GLU A 463 16.51 30.27 22.75
C GLU A 463 16.21 29.50 21.48
N GLY A 464 17.25 29.11 20.77
CA GLY A 464 17.13 28.29 19.58
C GLY A 464 18.43 27.57 19.28
N THR A 465 18.33 26.58 18.42
CA THR A 465 19.45 25.77 17.94
C THR A 465 19.46 25.77 16.42
N GLY A 466 20.55 25.30 15.83
CA GLY A 466 20.72 25.15 14.39
C GLY A 466 21.39 23.81 14.08
N ALA A 467 21.50 23.46 12.80
CA ALA A 467 22.24 22.29 12.35
C ALA A 467 23.76 22.43 12.62
N ALA A 468 24.52 21.37 12.36
CA ALA A 468 25.98 21.43 12.41
C ALA A 468 26.55 22.38 11.34
N GLY A 469 27.83 22.75 11.45
CA GLY A 469 28.51 23.59 10.44
C GLY A 469 28.34 25.10 10.66
N GLY A 470 28.05 25.54 11.89
CA GLY A 470 28.01 26.95 12.27
C GLY A 470 26.61 27.49 12.56
N PHE A 471 25.57 26.79 12.12
CA PHE A 471 24.18 27.22 12.35
C PHE A 471 23.83 27.20 13.83
N ASP A 472 24.23 26.17 14.58
CA ASP A 472 24.03 26.07 16.03
C ASP A 472 24.53 27.29 16.81
N ALA A 473 25.77 27.72 16.54
CA ALA A 473 26.39 28.87 17.19
C ALA A 473 25.70 30.18 16.81
N ILE A 474 25.33 30.35 15.53
CA ILE A 474 24.68 31.55 15.04
C ILE A 474 23.23 31.64 15.53
N CYS A 475 22.45 30.55 15.42
CA CYS A 475 21.07 30.45 15.87
C CYS A 475 20.95 30.65 17.38
N SER A 476 21.81 30.02 18.19
CA SER A 476 21.80 30.22 19.64
C SER A 476 22.02 31.67 20.06
N GLN A 477 22.75 32.46 19.25
CA GLN A 477 22.94 33.90 19.49
C GLN A 477 21.78 34.75 18.97
N MET A 478 21.27 34.48 17.77
CA MET A 478 20.24 35.30 17.12
C MET A 478 18.88 35.12 17.75
N CYS A 479 18.51 33.86 18.04
CA CYS A 479 17.24 33.53 18.63
C CYS A 479 17.08 34.24 19.99
N GLN A 480 18.15 34.49 20.76
CA GLN A 480 18.11 35.28 22.00
C GLN A 480 17.52 36.69 21.88
N TYR A 481 17.53 37.28 20.69
CA TYR A 481 17.05 38.63 20.44
C TYR A 481 15.80 38.66 19.55
N GLY A 482 15.06 37.55 19.48
CA GLY A 482 13.79 37.48 18.78
C GLY A 482 13.90 37.44 17.26
N TYR A 483 14.98 36.88 16.73
CA TYR A 483 15.09 36.52 15.32
C TYR A 483 15.64 35.10 15.20
N CYS A 484 14.79 34.17 14.76
CA CYS A 484 15.04 32.74 14.74
C CYS A 484 14.39 32.14 13.48
N PRO A 485 15.00 32.38 12.30
CA PRO A 485 14.37 32.03 11.03
C PRO A 485 14.25 30.52 10.87
N VAL A 486 13.03 30.04 10.59
CA VAL A 486 12.70 28.60 10.52
C VAL A 486 13.50 27.86 9.45
N SER A 487 13.97 28.58 8.42
CA SER A 487 14.79 28.04 7.34
C SER A 487 16.21 27.64 7.75
N ALA A 488 16.66 27.99 8.96
CA ALA A 488 18.00 27.67 9.44
C ALA A 488 18.08 27.37 10.94
N CYS A 489 17.10 27.85 11.72
CA CYS A 489 17.08 27.76 13.18
C CYS A 489 15.79 27.12 13.67
N VAL A 490 15.90 26.37 14.77
CA VAL A 490 14.77 25.79 15.50
C VAL A 490 14.60 26.54 16.81
N CYS A 491 13.45 27.20 17.00
CA CYS A 491 13.17 27.89 18.25
C CYS A 491 12.84 26.89 19.37
N THR A 492 13.51 27.04 20.51
CA THR A 492 13.38 26.13 21.65
C THR A 492 12.66 26.74 22.85
N ALA A 493 12.54 28.06 22.93
CA ALA A 493 11.78 28.77 23.97
C ALA A 493 11.23 30.13 23.49
N LEU A 494 9.96 30.40 23.82
CA LEU A 494 9.26 31.67 23.56
C LEU A 494 8.95 32.43 24.86
N VAL A 495 9.34 33.70 24.94
CA VAL A 495 9.09 34.58 26.09
C VAL A 495 8.80 36.02 25.65
N ARG A 496 8.36 36.88 26.58
CA ARG A 496 8.18 38.32 26.28
C ARG A 496 9.49 38.97 25.87
N SER A 497 9.46 39.72 24.78
CA SER A 497 10.65 40.27 24.09
C SER A 497 11.71 40.87 25.03
N LYS A 498 12.95 40.42 24.84
CA LYS A 498 14.15 41.14 25.29
C LYS A 498 14.39 42.34 24.36
N THR A 499 15.05 43.38 24.85
CA THR A 499 15.43 44.55 24.04
C THR A 499 16.48 44.14 23.01
N LYS A 500 16.25 44.41 21.72
CA LYS A 500 17.24 44.16 20.67
C LYS A 500 18.51 45.00 20.91
N PRO A 501 19.71 44.50 20.55
CA PRO A 501 20.95 45.28 20.62
C PRO A 501 20.85 46.52 19.74
N LYS A 502 21.72 47.50 20.00
CA LYS A 502 21.76 48.71 19.18
C LYS A 502 22.28 48.36 17.78
N TRP A 503 21.52 48.74 16.76
CA TRP A 503 21.94 48.63 15.37
C TRP A 503 23.23 49.46 15.12
N THR A 504 24.29 48.79 14.66
CA THR A 504 25.60 49.35 14.33
C THR A 504 25.71 49.76 12.87
N GLY A 505 24.87 49.18 12.00
CA GLY A 505 24.78 49.46 10.58
C GLY A 505 25.86 48.84 9.70
N THR A 506 26.71 47.98 10.26
CA THR A 506 27.67 47.19 9.47
C THR A 506 26.94 46.00 8.87
N MET A 507 26.84 45.92 7.54
CA MET A 507 26.24 44.77 6.87
C MET A 507 27.15 43.55 6.94
N GLY A 508 26.56 42.38 7.13
CA GLY A 508 27.24 41.08 7.05
C GLY A 508 26.78 40.31 5.82
N TYR A 509 27.70 39.54 5.26
CA TYR A 509 27.54 38.70 4.08
C TYR A 509 28.05 37.30 4.40
N ALA A 510 27.44 36.28 3.80
CA ALA A 510 27.94 34.92 3.89
C ALA A 510 29.34 34.81 3.24
N LEU A 511 30.17 33.93 3.78
CA LEU A 511 31.54 33.73 3.30
C LEU A 511 31.62 32.76 2.11
N TYR A 512 30.85 31.67 2.14
CA TYR A 512 30.91 30.61 1.12
C TYR A 512 29.58 29.90 0.82
N ASP A 513 28.61 29.91 1.75
CA ASP A 513 27.37 29.14 1.64
C ASP A 513 26.13 30.05 1.59
N THR A 514 25.26 29.84 0.59
CA THR A 514 24.01 30.58 0.43
C THR A 514 23.06 30.45 1.62
N ASN A 515 23.11 29.36 2.38
CA ASN A 515 22.25 29.14 3.56
C ASN A 515 22.57 30.12 4.72
N HIS A 516 23.74 30.75 4.70
CA HIS A 516 24.15 31.73 5.70
C HIS A 516 23.75 33.17 5.38
N ILE A 517 23.20 33.46 4.18
CA ILE A 517 22.92 34.84 3.73
C ILE A 517 22.01 35.58 4.72
N GLY A 518 20.85 35.00 5.03
CA GLY A 518 19.87 35.60 5.96
C GLY A 518 20.47 35.79 7.34
N LEU A 519 21.21 34.78 7.82
CA LEU A 519 21.86 34.80 9.12
C LEU A 519 22.89 35.93 9.23
N CYS A 520 23.86 35.97 8.33
CA CYS A 520 24.93 36.97 8.32
C CYS A 520 24.38 38.40 8.17
N SER A 521 23.33 38.58 7.36
CA SER A 521 22.69 39.89 7.16
C SER A 521 22.04 40.43 8.43
N PHE A 522 21.69 39.55 9.39
CA PHE A 522 21.12 39.95 10.68
C PHE A 522 22.19 40.19 11.74
N ILE A 523 23.14 39.26 11.96
CA ILE A 523 24.07 39.33 13.11
C ILE A 523 25.00 40.55 13.10
N TYR A 524 25.58 40.87 11.95
CA TYR A 524 26.58 41.93 11.82
C TYR A 524 26.02 43.33 12.13
N PRO A 525 24.82 43.70 11.61
CA PRO A 525 24.21 44.96 11.98
C PRO A 525 23.89 45.11 13.48
N TYR A 526 23.89 44.03 14.26
CA TYR A 526 23.72 44.07 15.71
C TYR A 526 25.04 43.92 16.49
N GLY A 527 26.18 43.92 15.79
CA GLY A 527 27.51 43.89 16.41
C GLY A 527 27.99 42.49 16.81
N PHE A 528 27.33 41.43 16.35
CA PHE A 528 27.80 40.06 16.53
C PHE A 528 28.65 39.63 15.33
N THR A 529 29.78 38.97 15.59
CA THR A 529 30.73 38.56 14.54
C THR A 529 30.97 37.06 14.60
N PHE A 530 30.78 36.40 13.45
CA PHE A 530 31.07 34.99 13.25
C PHE A 530 31.99 34.88 12.03
N PRO A 531 33.29 35.20 12.20
CA PRO A 531 34.23 35.37 11.08
C PRO A 531 34.48 34.08 10.28
N GLU A 532 34.13 32.92 10.85
CA GLU A 532 34.23 31.62 10.18
C GLU A 532 33.16 31.44 9.08
N HIS A 533 32.01 32.12 9.19
CA HIS A 533 30.86 31.94 8.29
C HIS A 533 30.40 33.21 7.59
N CYS A 534 30.77 34.37 8.14
CA CYS A 534 30.25 35.66 7.72
C CYS A 534 31.38 36.71 7.67
N ASP A 535 31.31 37.64 6.72
CA ASP A 535 32.25 38.76 6.54
C ASP A 535 31.48 40.08 6.30
N THR A 536 32.18 41.20 6.32
CA THR A 536 31.68 42.54 5.97
C THR A 536 31.73 42.85 4.47
N LYS A 537 32.25 41.90 3.67
CA LYS A 537 32.38 42.01 2.22
C LYS A 537 31.58 40.89 1.56
N GLU A 538 31.00 41.20 0.41
CA GLU A 538 30.29 40.23 -0.41
C GLU A 538 31.28 39.22 -1.04
N HIS A 539 30.89 37.95 -1.06
CA HIS A 539 31.67 36.83 -1.61
C HIS A 539 30.86 36.07 -2.65
N ILE A 540 31.55 35.33 -3.51
CA ILE A 540 30.90 34.37 -4.41
C ILE A 540 30.49 33.17 -3.58
N LEU A 541 29.20 32.88 -3.54
CA LEU A 541 28.63 31.80 -2.74
C LEU A 541 28.40 30.55 -3.60
N THR A 542 28.46 29.40 -2.94
CA THR A 542 28.03 28.12 -3.49
C THR A 542 26.78 27.65 -2.76
N THR A 543 25.85 27.03 -3.48
CA THR A 543 24.71 26.34 -2.88
C THR A 543 25.06 24.85 -2.78
N PRO A 544 25.03 24.25 -1.58
CA PRO A 544 25.26 22.82 -1.40
C PRO A 544 24.30 21.99 -2.27
N SER A 545 24.79 20.91 -2.87
CA SER A 545 23.95 19.98 -3.64
C SER A 545 23.04 19.13 -2.75
N VAL A 546 23.37 19.02 -1.46
CA VAL A 546 22.53 18.37 -0.44
C VAL A 546 22.30 19.38 0.69
N SER A 547 21.06 19.43 1.17
CA SER A 547 20.70 20.32 2.27
C SER A 547 21.52 20.00 3.53
N PRO A 548 22.17 20.99 4.16
CA PRO A 548 22.92 20.79 5.41
C PRO A 548 22.00 20.48 6.61
N PHE A 549 20.68 20.58 6.43
CA PHE A 549 19.67 20.34 7.45
C PHE A 549 19.12 18.91 7.43
N LEU A 550 19.54 18.07 6.48
CA LEU A 550 19.16 16.66 6.46
C LEU A 550 19.99 15.87 7.48
N PRO A 551 19.39 14.92 8.20
CA PRO A 551 20.14 14.01 9.05
C PRO A 551 21.08 13.13 8.21
N PRO A 552 22.20 12.67 8.79
CA PRO A 552 23.15 11.84 8.07
C PRO A 552 22.57 10.44 7.82
N ALA A 553 22.75 9.93 6.61
CA ALA A 553 22.47 8.54 6.26
C ALA A 553 23.74 7.69 6.42
N CYS A 554 23.56 6.37 6.43
CA CYS A 554 24.71 5.49 6.19
C CYS A 554 25.18 5.64 4.75
N ILE A 555 26.50 5.64 4.53
CA ILE A 555 27.10 5.73 3.19
C ILE A 555 28.13 4.63 2.91
N THR A 556 28.52 3.86 3.92
CA THR A 556 29.32 2.64 3.78
C THR A 556 28.94 1.67 4.89
N GLY A 557 28.94 0.39 4.60
CA GLY A 557 28.66 -0.64 5.61
C GLY A 557 29.37 -1.95 5.35
N SER A 558 29.29 -2.85 6.33
CA SER A 558 29.86 -4.21 6.27
C SER A 558 28.95 -5.17 7.03
N ALA A 559 29.00 -6.47 6.72
CA ALA A 559 28.19 -7.45 7.44
C ALA A 559 28.63 -7.62 8.91
N MET A 560 27.70 -7.98 9.79
CA MET A 560 27.95 -8.19 11.22
C MET A 560 27.96 -9.65 11.64
N GLY A 561 28.91 -10.03 12.50
CA GLY A 561 28.92 -11.33 13.17
C GLY A 561 28.81 -12.50 12.18
N ASP A 562 27.92 -13.44 12.47
CA ASP A 562 27.70 -14.63 11.62
C ASP A 562 27.24 -14.27 10.20
N TRP A 563 26.70 -13.07 9.93
CA TRP A 563 26.29 -12.64 8.58
C TRP A 563 27.47 -12.54 7.60
N VAL A 564 28.69 -12.34 8.11
CA VAL A 564 29.92 -12.38 7.29
C VAL A 564 30.10 -13.77 6.67
N ASP A 565 29.83 -14.83 7.43
CA ASP A 565 29.97 -16.22 6.96
C ASP A 565 28.89 -16.61 5.93
N TYR A 566 27.82 -15.81 5.80
CA TYR A 566 26.78 -15.95 4.79
C TYR A 566 27.03 -15.10 3.52
N GLY A 567 28.21 -14.47 3.39
CA GLY A 567 28.54 -13.67 2.20
C GLY A 567 27.77 -12.34 2.12
N MET A 568 27.26 -11.83 3.25
CA MET A 568 26.45 -10.61 3.26
C MET A 568 27.28 -9.31 3.16
N ASP A 569 28.61 -9.40 3.13
CA ASP A 569 29.48 -8.22 3.20
C ASP A 569 29.32 -7.32 1.98
N ASP A 570 29.27 -7.89 0.79
CA ASP A 570 29.08 -7.16 -0.48
C ASP A 570 27.70 -6.49 -0.54
N LEU A 571 26.65 -7.20 -0.13
CA LEU A 571 25.29 -6.67 -0.07
C LEU A 571 25.17 -5.55 0.98
N CYS A 572 25.79 -5.70 2.16
CA CYS A 572 25.85 -4.63 3.15
C CYS A 572 26.65 -3.42 2.64
N SER A 573 27.79 -3.64 2.00
CA SER A 573 28.61 -2.57 1.43
C SER A 573 27.83 -1.77 0.38
N TRP A 574 27.12 -2.46 -0.52
CA TRP A 574 26.29 -1.83 -1.54
C TRP A 574 25.06 -1.12 -0.96
N ALA A 575 24.23 -1.82 -0.19
CA ALA A 575 22.95 -1.28 0.29
C ALA A 575 23.16 -0.10 1.23
N CYS A 576 24.13 -0.22 2.15
CA CYS A 576 24.47 0.87 3.08
C CYS A 576 25.03 2.09 2.35
N GLY A 577 25.59 1.94 1.14
CA GLY A 577 26.01 3.05 0.27
C GLY A 577 24.90 4.02 -0.12
N TYR A 578 23.65 3.55 -0.08
CA TYR A 578 22.46 4.31 -0.46
C TYR A 578 21.53 4.59 0.71
N GLY A 579 22.05 4.51 1.95
CA GLY A 579 21.28 4.76 3.17
C GLY A 579 20.41 3.59 3.64
N TRP A 580 20.27 2.53 2.85
CA TRP A 580 19.53 1.33 3.22
C TRP A 580 20.46 0.38 3.99
N CYS A 581 20.57 0.56 5.31
CA CYS A 581 21.56 -0.14 6.14
C CYS A 581 20.92 -0.69 7.43
N PRO A 582 20.41 -1.93 7.42
CA PRO A 582 19.67 -2.49 8.55
C PRO A 582 20.63 -2.92 9.66
N ILE A 583 20.50 -2.35 10.85
CA ILE A 583 21.48 -2.53 11.95
C ILE A 583 21.52 -3.97 12.51
N ARG A 584 20.51 -4.79 12.19
CA ARG A 584 20.44 -6.21 12.59
C ARG A 584 21.27 -7.13 11.70
N ILE A 585 21.74 -6.64 10.55
CA ILE A 585 22.52 -7.42 9.56
C ILE A 585 23.84 -6.71 9.24
N CYS A 586 23.77 -5.40 9.02
CA CYS A 586 24.89 -4.58 8.57
C CYS A 586 25.35 -3.61 9.67
N SER A 587 26.66 -3.40 9.75
CA SER A 587 27.27 -2.34 10.52
C SER A 587 27.52 -1.16 9.60
N CYS A 588 27.00 0.01 9.94
CA CYS A 588 27.36 1.22 9.23
C CYS A 588 28.75 1.71 9.65
N THR A 589 29.67 1.77 8.69
CA THR A 589 31.10 2.09 8.94
C THR A 589 31.41 3.57 8.73
N ASP A 590 30.63 4.28 7.92
CA ASP A 590 30.71 5.73 7.73
C ASP A 590 29.34 6.35 7.44
N ARG A 591 29.18 7.63 7.78
CA ARG A 591 27.93 8.38 7.63
C ARG A 591 28.14 9.64 6.82
N GLY A 592 27.15 10.01 6.03
CA GLY A 592 27.20 11.20 5.21
C GLY A 592 25.84 11.59 4.65
N HIS A 593 25.87 12.31 3.54
CA HIS A 593 24.65 12.69 2.85
C HIS A 593 24.02 11.48 2.15
N LEU A 594 22.69 11.38 2.23
CA LEU A 594 21.93 10.38 1.49
C LEU A 594 22.14 10.60 -0.02
N VAL A 595 22.52 9.55 -0.74
CA VAL A 595 22.63 9.56 -2.20
C VAL A 595 21.22 9.32 -2.79
N PRO A 596 20.74 10.15 -3.74
CA PRO A 596 19.46 9.91 -4.38
C PRO A 596 19.40 8.56 -5.09
N LEU A 597 18.31 7.81 -4.88
CA LEU A 597 18.12 6.46 -5.40
C LEU A 597 18.16 6.39 -6.94
N GLU A 598 17.89 7.50 -7.64
CA GLU A 598 18.02 7.61 -9.10
C GLU A 598 19.46 7.44 -9.62
N ASN A 599 20.46 7.50 -8.73
CA ASN A 599 21.87 7.31 -9.04
C ASN A 599 22.40 5.95 -8.54
N VAL A 600 21.51 5.00 -8.22
CA VAL A 600 21.91 3.66 -7.78
C VAL A 600 22.59 2.93 -8.94
N HIS A 601 23.87 2.61 -8.76
CA HIS A 601 24.64 1.76 -9.65
C HIS A 601 24.82 0.39 -8.99
N VAL A 602 24.53 -0.67 -9.75
CA VAL A 602 24.80 -2.05 -9.36
C VAL A 602 26.19 -2.43 -9.90
N PRO A 603 27.16 -2.82 -9.05
CA PRO A 603 28.46 -3.30 -9.51
C PRO A 603 28.33 -4.56 -10.37
N ASP A 604 29.18 -4.68 -11.41
CA ASP A 604 29.18 -5.79 -12.37
C ASP A 604 29.73 -7.12 -11.77
N ASP A 605 30.31 -7.09 -10.56
CA ASP A 605 31.20 -8.12 -9.99
C ASP A 605 30.84 -8.56 -8.57
N LEU A 606 29.55 -8.59 -8.23
CA LEU A 606 29.12 -9.11 -6.93
C LEU A 606 29.13 -10.64 -6.92
N ASP A 607 30.03 -11.20 -6.10
CA ASP A 607 30.13 -12.64 -5.86
C ASP A 607 28.85 -13.19 -5.17
N GLU A 608 28.62 -14.49 -5.33
CA GLU A 608 27.39 -15.22 -4.94
C GLU A 608 26.98 -14.96 -3.47
N VAL A 609 25.95 -14.13 -3.24
CA VAL A 609 25.34 -13.95 -1.93
C VAL A 609 24.51 -15.18 -1.57
N ALA A 610 24.93 -15.94 -0.55
CA ALA A 610 24.17 -17.07 -0.05
C ALA A 610 23.05 -16.58 0.88
N MET A 611 21.78 -16.82 0.53
CA MET A 611 20.67 -16.58 1.46
C MET A 611 20.70 -17.60 2.61
N PRO A 612 20.77 -17.18 3.87
CA PRO A 612 20.62 -18.09 5.00
C PRO A 612 19.18 -18.62 5.15
N ASP A 613 19.03 -19.85 5.63
CA ASP A 613 17.76 -20.47 6.10
C ASP A 613 17.22 -19.80 7.39
N LYS A 614 17.24 -18.47 7.49
CA LYS A 614 16.80 -17.71 8.67
C LYS A 614 15.53 -16.91 8.35
N GLU A 615 14.45 -17.17 9.08
CA GLU A 615 13.26 -16.30 9.12
C GLU A 615 13.63 -14.94 9.74
N ASN A 616 14.06 -13.98 8.92
CA ASN A 616 14.48 -12.65 9.38
C ASN A 616 13.91 -11.55 8.48
N MET A 617 13.01 -10.73 9.04
CA MET A 617 12.33 -9.67 8.29
C MET A 617 13.28 -8.63 7.70
N ALA A 618 14.36 -8.27 8.41
CA ALA A 618 15.34 -7.30 7.90
C ALA A 618 16.09 -7.85 6.69
N LEU A 619 16.32 -9.17 6.65
CA LEU A 619 16.96 -9.87 5.55
C LEU A 619 16.02 -9.89 4.34
N ASP A 620 14.76 -10.28 4.54
CA ASP A 620 13.73 -10.27 3.49
C ASP A 620 13.56 -8.88 2.89
N LEU A 621 13.51 -7.85 3.73
CA LEU A 621 13.40 -6.46 3.29
C LEU A 621 14.64 -5.97 2.55
N MET A 622 15.85 -6.36 2.99
CA MET A 622 17.09 -6.00 2.31
C MET A 622 17.16 -6.57 0.92
N PHE A 623 16.77 -7.83 0.81
CA PHE A 623 16.73 -8.50 -0.46
C PHE A 623 15.60 -7.98 -1.35
N ASN A 624 14.42 -7.65 -0.83
CA ASN A 624 13.36 -6.97 -1.61
C ASN A 624 13.83 -5.61 -2.14
N PHE A 625 14.53 -4.83 -1.30
CA PHE A 625 15.14 -3.58 -1.73
C PHE A 625 16.15 -3.84 -2.85
N ALA A 626 17.10 -4.75 -2.65
CA ALA A 626 18.10 -5.09 -3.66
C ALA A 626 17.45 -5.62 -4.97
N CYS A 627 16.44 -6.49 -4.88
CA CYS A 627 15.62 -6.97 -6.01
C CYS A 627 15.01 -5.84 -6.83
N SER A 628 14.51 -4.79 -6.17
CA SER A 628 13.89 -3.66 -6.87
C SER A 628 14.88 -2.88 -7.76
N TYR A 629 16.19 -3.10 -7.55
CA TYR A 629 17.29 -2.56 -8.37
C TYR A 629 18.03 -3.68 -9.11
N ASP A 630 17.32 -4.75 -9.49
CA ASP A 630 17.80 -5.87 -10.30
C ASP A 630 18.89 -6.77 -9.66
N PHE A 631 19.17 -6.62 -8.35
CA PHE A 631 20.27 -7.31 -7.65
C PHE A 631 20.03 -8.81 -7.40
N CYS A 632 18.82 -9.24 -6.98
CA CYS A 632 18.59 -10.63 -6.52
C CYS A 632 17.66 -11.45 -7.41
N ASN A 633 17.46 -10.99 -8.65
CA ASN A 633 16.39 -11.40 -9.52
C ASN A 633 16.28 -12.93 -9.78
N LEU A 634 17.37 -13.67 -9.66
CA LEU A 634 17.46 -15.09 -10.06
C LEU A 634 17.12 -16.08 -8.93
N TYR A 635 17.47 -15.78 -7.69
CA TYR A 635 17.11 -16.60 -6.52
C TYR A 635 15.62 -16.45 -6.18
N TYR A 636 15.10 -15.21 -6.16
CA TYR A 636 13.68 -14.98 -5.89
C TYR A 636 12.79 -15.55 -6.97
N ALA A 637 13.22 -15.53 -8.23
CA ALA A 637 12.47 -16.22 -9.27
C ALA A 637 12.34 -17.72 -8.96
N LEU A 638 13.39 -18.38 -8.45
CA LEU A 638 13.28 -19.78 -8.00
C LEU A 638 12.40 -19.94 -6.75
N ASN A 639 12.48 -19.03 -5.77
CA ASN A 639 11.64 -19.08 -4.56
C ASN A 639 10.15 -18.89 -4.91
N VAL A 640 9.81 -17.89 -5.71
CA VAL A 640 8.46 -17.64 -6.22
C VAL A 640 7.93 -18.84 -7.01
N LEU A 641 8.80 -19.51 -7.78
CA LEU A 641 8.42 -20.75 -8.47
C LEU A 641 8.17 -21.89 -7.47
N SER A 642 8.92 -21.99 -6.38
CA SER A 642 8.68 -22.97 -5.30
C SER A 642 7.35 -22.73 -4.60
N ASP A 643 7.06 -21.48 -4.24
CA ASP A 643 5.78 -21.08 -3.64
C ASP A 643 4.63 -21.34 -4.60
N SER A 644 4.78 -20.96 -5.86
CA SER A 644 3.79 -21.23 -6.91
C SER A 644 3.54 -22.73 -7.08
N ALA A 645 4.59 -23.57 -7.03
CA ALA A 645 4.44 -25.02 -7.07
C ALA A 645 3.70 -25.55 -5.82
N THR A 646 3.91 -24.95 -4.65
CA THR A 646 3.19 -25.30 -3.42
C THR A 646 1.72 -24.86 -3.49
N THR A 647 1.45 -23.67 -4.01
CA THR A 647 0.09 -23.15 -4.28
C THR A 647 -0.66 -24.05 -5.25
N VAL A 648 -0.03 -24.53 -6.32
CA VAL A 648 -0.61 -25.52 -7.24
C VAL A 648 -1.09 -26.75 -6.47
N LEU A 649 -0.24 -27.33 -5.62
CA LEU A 649 -0.57 -28.55 -4.88
C LEU A 649 -1.70 -28.30 -3.87
N SER A 650 -1.70 -27.14 -3.20
CA SER A 650 -2.76 -26.75 -2.26
C SER A 650 -4.10 -26.55 -2.97
N ASN A 651 -4.12 -25.76 -4.04
CA ASN A 651 -5.32 -25.50 -4.83
C ASN A 651 -5.85 -26.78 -5.49
N TYR A 652 -4.97 -27.63 -6.03
CA TYR A 652 -5.36 -28.95 -6.52
C TYR A 652 -6.04 -29.76 -5.44
N THR A 653 -5.47 -29.82 -4.23
CA THR A 653 -6.07 -30.55 -3.10
C THR A 653 -7.48 -30.05 -2.79
N LEU A 654 -7.67 -28.73 -2.72
CA LEU A 654 -8.97 -28.10 -2.45
C LEU A 654 -10.00 -28.36 -3.55
N VAL A 655 -9.59 -28.21 -4.80
CA VAL A 655 -10.47 -28.35 -5.95
C VAL A 655 -10.81 -29.82 -6.21
N ASN A 656 -9.86 -30.73 -6.02
CA ASN A 656 -10.03 -32.17 -6.26
C ASN A 656 -11.05 -32.84 -5.33
N ASP A 657 -11.35 -32.23 -4.19
CA ASP A 657 -12.41 -32.71 -3.29
C ASP A 657 -13.77 -32.72 -4.01
N ASP A 658 -14.48 -33.86 -3.97
CA ASP A 658 -15.73 -34.13 -4.69
C ASP A 658 -15.74 -33.87 -6.22
N TYR A 659 -14.59 -33.54 -6.81
CA TYR A 659 -14.47 -33.11 -8.20
C TYR A 659 -14.98 -34.15 -9.19
N ASP A 660 -14.61 -35.43 -9.03
CA ASP A 660 -15.00 -36.51 -9.95
C ASP A 660 -16.53 -36.73 -9.99
N SER A 661 -17.22 -36.35 -8.92
CA SER A 661 -18.68 -36.38 -8.85
C SER A 661 -19.27 -35.23 -9.64
N LEU A 662 -18.77 -34.02 -9.40
CA LEU A 662 -19.23 -32.77 -10.03
C LEU A 662 -18.88 -32.71 -11.53
N PHE A 663 -17.79 -33.34 -11.94
CA PHE A 663 -17.39 -33.47 -13.34
C PHE A 663 -18.46 -34.17 -14.19
N LYS A 664 -19.18 -35.15 -13.65
CA LYS A 664 -20.27 -35.84 -14.38
C LYS A 664 -21.46 -34.94 -14.68
N TYR A 665 -21.74 -33.99 -13.78
CA TYR A 665 -22.77 -32.97 -14.01
C TYR A 665 -22.31 -31.97 -15.07
N TYR A 666 -21.04 -31.61 -15.05
CA TYR A 666 -20.42 -30.80 -16.10
C TYR A 666 -20.47 -31.47 -17.49
N GLU A 667 -20.15 -32.77 -17.59
CA GLU A 667 -20.25 -33.52 -18.84
C GLU A 667 -21.67 -33.45 -19.42
N ARG A 668 -22.68 -33.63 -18.56
CA ARG A 668 -24.09 -33.51 -18.95
C ARG A 668 -24.43 -32.11 -19.45
N TYR A 669 -24.03 -31.08 -18.70
CA TYR A 669 -24.22 -29.68 -19.09
C TYR A 669 -23.65 -29.39 -20.48
N VAL A 670 -22.40 -29.79 -20.75
CA VAL A 670 -21.78 -29.62 -22.07
C VAL A 670 -22.58 -30.37 -23.13
N PHE A 671 -22.96 -31.62 -22.88
CA PHE A 671 -23.72 -32.42 -23.83
C PHE A 671 -25.06 -31.77 -24.25
N GLU A 672 -25.77 -31.18 -23.27
CA GLU A 672 -27.06 -30.53 -23.49
C GLU A 672 -26.95 -29.15 -24.18
N MET A 673 -25.83 -28.43 -23.97
CA MET A 673 -25.60 -27.10 -24.55
C MET A 673 -25.03 -27.11 -25.97
N MET A 674 -24.45 -28.23 -26.43
CA MET A 674 -23.84 -28.31 -27.77
C MET A 674 -24.81 -28.01 -28.92
N PRO A 675 -26.03 -28.59 -28.98
CA PRO A 675 -26.95 -28.28 -30.07
C PRO A 675 -27.31 -26.79 -30.13
N VAL A 676 -27.51 -26.16 -28.96
CA VAL A 676 -27.82 -24.74 -28.84
C VAL A 676 -26.67 -23.86 -29.35
N SER A 677 -25.44 -24.22 -29.00
CA SER A 677 -24.23 -23.48 -29.38
C SER A 677 -23.91 -23.61 -30.87
N MET A 678 -24.11 -24.80 -31.42
CA MET A 678 -23.97 -25.04 -32.86
C MET A 678 -25.05 -24.31 -33.65
N ASP A 679 -26.31 -24.30 -33.20
CA ASP A 679 -27.37 -23.55 -33.86
C ASP A 679 -27.11 -22.05 -33.81
N ASP A 680 -26.62 -21.50 -32.68
CA ASP A 680 -26.23 -20.08 -32.61
C ASP A 680 -25.09 -19.76 -33.59
N PHE A 681 -24.02 -20.56 -33.62
CA PHE A 681 -22.90 -20.31 -34.52
C PHE A 681 -23.30 -20.43 -35.99
N ILE A 682 -23.88 -21.57 -36.37
CA ILE A 682 -24.19 -21.88 -37.77
C ILE A 682 -25.27 -20.93 -38.28
N LEU A 683 -26.29 -20.63 -37.48
CA LEU A 683 -27.51 -19.98 -37.98
C LEU A 683 -27.65 -18.51 -37.60
N ARG A 684 -26.97 -18.03 -36.53
CA ARG A 684 -27.14 -16.67 -35.99
C ARG A 684 -25.86 -15.83 -35.99
N ALA A 685 -24.68 -16.44 -36.05
CA ALA A 685 -23.39 -15.74 -36.00
C ALA A 685 -22.50 -15.98 -37.24
N ASP A 686 -23.11 -15.97 -38.43
CA ASP A 686 -22.46 -16.06 -39.73
C ASP A 686 -21.65 -17.36 -39.99
N GLY A 687 -21.87 -18.45 -39.25
CA GLY A 687 -21.16 -19.73 -39.45
C GLY A 687 -21.32 -20.33 -40.86
N LEU A 688 -22.42 -20.04 -41.56
CA LEU A 688 -22.62 -20.43 -42.95
C LEU A 688 -21.73 -19.66 -43.95
N SER A 689 -21.14 -18.52 -43.56
CA SER A 689 -20.23 -17.74 -44.42
C SER A 689 -18.89 -18.43 -44.69
N TYR A 690 -18.54 -19.42 -43.87
CA TYR A 690 -17.34 -20.25 -44.04
C TYR A 690 -17.48 -21.30 -45.16
N PHE A 691 -18.64 -21.34 -45.83
CA PHE A 691 -18.92 -22.27 -46.90
C PHE A 691 -19.36 -21.56 -48.18
N GLN A 692 -19.01 -22.16 -49.32
CA GLN A 692 -19.57 -21.85 -50.63
C GLN A 692 -20.58 -22.94 -50.99
N CYS A 693 -21.80 -22.53 -51.36
CA CYS A 693 -22.87 -23.44 -51.73
C CYS A 693 -23.21 -23.38 -53.22
N THR A 694 -23.16 -24.53 -53.89
CA THR A 694 -23.53 -24.68 -55.30
C THR A 694 -24.89 -25.36 -55.40
N TRP A 695 -25.89 -24.63 -55.89
CA TRP A 695 -27.28 -25.06 -55.99
C TRP A 695 -27.55 -25.62 -57.39
N THR A 696 -28.02 -26.86 -57.47
CA THR A 696 -28.37 -27.55 -58.72
C THR A 696 -29.86 -27.89 -58.74
N ASP A 697 -30.59 -27.34 -59.71
CA ASP A 697 -32.02 -27.57 -59.86
C ASP A 697 -32.34 -28.89 -60.61
N LYS A 698 -33.63 -29.23 -60.69
CA LYS A 698 -34.16 -30.41 -61.41
C LYS A 698 -33.80 -30.49 -62.90
N SER A 699 -33.44 -29.37 -63.53
CA SER A 699 -33.01 -29.32 -64.93
C SER A 699 -31.51 -29.60 -65.11
N GLY A 700 -30.76 -29.70 -64.00
CA GLY A 700 -29.32 -29.87 -63.98
C GLY A 700 -28.55 -28.54 -64.09
N ALA A 701 -29.22 -27.39 -63.98
CA ALA A 701 -28.56 -26.09 -63.98
C ALA A 701 -28.00 -25.77 -62.59
N SER A 702 -26.70 -25.48 -62.52
CA SER A 702 -25.98 -25.16 -61.27
C SER A 702 -25.65 -23.67 -61.15
N SER A 703 -25.76 -23.11 -59.94
CA SER A 703 -25.39 -21.72 -59.63
C SER A 703 -24.87 -21.59 -58.20
N VAL A 704 -23.90 -20.71 -57.97
CA VAL A 704 -23.38 -20.42 -56.63
C VAL A 704 -24.31 -19.41 -55.94
N LYS A 705 -24.78 -19.74 -54.73
CA LYS A 705 -25.64 -18.89 -53.89
C LYS A 705 -25.27 -19.05 -52.42
N ASP A 706 -25.84 -18.22 -51.57
CA ASP A 706 -25.70 -18.33 -50.12
C ASP A 706 -26.11 -19.73 -49.62
N CYS A 707 -25.43 -20.19 -48.58
CA CYS A 707 -25.73 -21.49 -47.98
C CYS A 707 -27.07 -21.46 -47.22
N PRO A 708 -27.87 -22.54 -47.31
CA PRO A 708 -29.22 -22.55 -46.76
C PRO A 708 -29.22 -22.57 -45.22
N ASN A 709 -29.90 -21.60 -44.61
CA ASN A 709 -30.22 -21.58 -43.18
C ASN A 709 -31.50 -22.42 -42.92
N PHE A 710 -31.37 -23.46 -42.11
CA PHE A 710 -32.45 -24.41 -41.81
C PHE A 710 -33.56 -23.90 -40.88
N ASP A 711 -33.32 -22.81 -40.15
CA ASP A 711 -34.30 -22.15 -39.28
C ASP A 711 -35.08 -21.05 -40.00
N ASN A 712 -34.56 -20.54 -41.12
CA ASN A 712 -35.24 -19.54 -41.94
C ASN A 712 -35.47 -20.06 -43.37
N LEU A 713 -36.56 -20.83 -43.53
CA LEU A 713 -36.95 -21.39 -44.82
C LEU A 713 -37.78 -20.43 -45.69
N ALA A 714 -38.10 -19.24 -45.19
CA ALA A 714 -38.92 -18.25 -45.90
C ALA A 714 -38.35 -17.82 -47.28
N PRO A 715 -37.02 -17.65 -47.46
CA PRO A 715 -36.42 -17.36 -48.76
C PRO A 715 -36.60 -18.48 -49.79
N TYR A 716 -36.83 -19.72 -49.31
CA TYR A 716 -36.94 -20.92 -50.13
C TYR A 716 -38.40 -21.33 -50.39
N ALA A 717 -39.38 -20.55 -49.93
CA ALA A 717 -40.79 -20.91 -50.00
C ALA A 717 -41.37 -21.05 -51.43
N LYS A 718 -40.62 -20.69 -52.49
CA LYS A 718 -41.03 -20.76 -53.90
C LYS A 718 -40.26 -21.80 -54.72
N LEU A 719 -39.56 -22.73 -54.08
CA LEU A 719 -38.77 -23.74 -54.79
C LEU A 719 -39.68 -24.77 -55.50
N GLU A 720 -39.48 -24.96 -56.80
CA GLU A 720 -40.24 -25.95 -57.59
C GLU A 720 -39.47 -27.27 -57.78
N GLY A 721 -39.63 -28.19 -56.83
CA GLY A 721 -39.02 -29.54 -56.86
C GLY A 721 -37.73 -29.65 -56.04
N ASP A 722 -37.12 -30.83 -56.05
CA ASP A 722 -35.94 -31.12 -55.24
C ASP A 722 -34.70 -30.39 -55.77
N ILE A 723 -33.90 -29.86 -54.85
CA ILE A 723 -32.69 -29.11 -55.15
C ILE A 723 -31.53 -29.74 -54.39
N ASN A 724 -30.44 -29.98 -55.11
CA ASN A 724 -29.18 -30.44 -54.51
C ASN A 724 -28.26 -29.24 -54.27
N VAL A 725 -27.74 -29.13 -53.05
CA VAL A 725 -26.80 -28.09 -52.64
C VAL A 725 -25.50 -28.78 -52.25
N GLU A 726 -24.43 -28.50 -53.01
CA GLU A 726 -23.06 -28.90 -52.66
C GLU A 726 -22.45 -27.82 -51.77
N MET A 727 -22.04 -28.18 -50.55
CA MET A 727 -21.49 -27.27 -49.54
C MET A 727 -20.00 -27.54 -49.33
N LYS A 728 -19.15 -26.55 -49.64
CA LYS A 728 -17.68 -26.67 -49.53
C LYS A 728 -17.09 -25.57 -48.67
N PHE A 729 -16.11 -25.90 -47.83
CA PHE A 729 -15.40 -24.90 -47.04
C PHE A 729 -14.65 -23.90 -47.93
N VAL A 730 -14.82 -22.61 -47.65
CA VAL A 730 -13.93 -21.54 -48.16
C VAL A 730 -12.84 -21.19 -47.16
N ASN A 731 -13.09 -21.37 -45.86
CA ASN A 731 -12.09 -21.24 -44.79
C ASN A 731 -12.38 -22.26 -43.69
N GLU A 732 -11.90 -23.50 -43.90
CA GLU A 732 -12.09 -24.60 -42.94
C GLU A 732 -11.41 -24.30 -41.60
N THR A 733 -10.18 -23.78 -41.63
CA THR A 733 -9.42 -23.47 -40.41
C THR A 733 -10.13 -22.43 -39.54
N GLY A 734 -10.61 -21.34 -40.14
CA GLY A 734 -11.33 -20.30 -39.39
C GLY A 734 -12.70 -20.76 -38.85
N PHE A 735 -13.38 -21.67 -39.56
CA PHE A 735 -14.64 -22.25 -39.09
C PHE A 735 -14.43 -23.03 -37.79
N TRP A 736 -13.42 -23.92 -37.79
CA TRP A 736 -13.10 -24.72 -36.61
C TRP A 736 -12.50 -23.88 -35.49
N GLU A 737 -11.70 -22.86 -35.81
CA GLU A 737 -11.17 -21.91 -34.84
C GLU A 737 -12.30 -21.19 -34.10
N VAL A 738 -13.30 -20.63 -34.78
CA VAL A 738 -14.42 -19.94 -34.11
C VAL A 738 -15.29 -20.90 -33.30
N LEU A 739 -15.61 -22.10 -33.83
CA LEU A 739 -16.35 -23.11 -33.05
C LEU A 739 -15.62 -23.48 -31.75
N GLN A 740 -14.29 -23.62 -31.83
CA GLN A 740 -13.48 -23.96 -30.69
C GLN A 740 -13.32 -22.78 -29.72
N THR A 741 -12.91 -21.61 -30.20
CA THR A 741 -12.52 -20.48 -29.33
C THR A 741 -13.69 -19.62 -28.88
N LYS A 742 -14.86 -19.66 -29.54
CA LYS A 742 -16.04 -18.87 -29.15
C LYS A 742 -17.17 -19.73 -28.58
N TYR A 743 -17.30 -20.96 -29.09
CA TYR A 743 -18.39 -21.86 -28.75
C TYR A 743 -17.97 -23.10 -27.94
N GLY A 744 -16.68 -23.29 -27.67
CA GLY A 744 -16.18 -24.41 -26.86
C GLY A 744 -16.44 -25.79 -27.47
N VAL A 745 -16.73 -25.87 -28.78
CA VAL A 745 -17.04 -27.12 -29.47
C VAL A 745 -15.80 -27.61 -30.20
N GLU A 746 -15.28 -28.77 -29.80
CA GLU A 746 -14.16 -29.38 -30.53
C GLU A 746 -14.60 -29.91 -31.90
N GLN A 747 -13.71 -29.78 -32.88
CA GLN A 747 -13.93 -30.34 -34.23
C GLN A 747 -14.26 -31.84 -34.20
N SER A 748 -13.65 -32.59 -33.27
CA SER A 748 -13.86 -34.03 -33.11
C SER A 748 -15.29 -34.40 -32.68
N TRP A 749 -16.04 -33.44 -32.10
CA TRP A 749 -17.41 -33.65 -31.64
C TRP A 749 -18.44 -33.42 -32.74
N VAL A 750 -18.08 -32.71 -33.81
CA VAL A 750 -18.99 -32.35 -34.90
C VAL A 750 -18.92 -33.36 -36.03
N THR A 751 -20.08 -33.89 -36.43
CA THR A 751 -20.17 -34.81 -37.57
C THR A 751 -20.67 -34.08 -38.81
N MET A 752 -19.87 -34.09 -39.88
CA MET A 752 -20.28 -33.62 -41.20
C MET A 752 -21.01 -34.74 -41.94
N GLN A 753 -22.31 -34.56 -42.23
CA GLN A 753 -23.12 -35.58 -42.91
C GLN A 753 -24.20 -34.94 -43.80
N PRO A 754 -24.75 -35.67 -44.79
CA PRO A 754 -25.82 -35.16 -45.64
C PRO A 754 -27.07 -34.77 -44.83
N ALA A 755 -27.74 -33.70 -45.25
CA ALA A 755 -28.95 -33.21 -44.61
C ALA A 755 -30.07 -32.97 -45.62
N GLN A 756 -31.33 -33.15 -45.20
CA GLN A 756 -32.49 -32.85 -46.04
C GLN A 756 -33.60 -32.14 -45.27
N LYS A 757 -34.23 -31.13 -45.89
CA LYS A 757 -35.32 -30.37 -45.29
C LYS A 757 -36.42 -30.09 -46.32
N GLY A 758 -37.66 -30.44 -45.98
CA GLY A 758 -38.82 -30.13 -46.80
C GLY A 758 -39.19 -28.65 -46.69
N VAL A 759 -39.46 -28.00 -47.83
CA VAL A 759 -39.91 -26.61 -47.88
C VAL A 759 -41.40 -26.59 -48.28
N GLY A 760 -42.27 -26.15 -47.35
CA GLY A 760 -43.72 -26.21 -47.51
C GLY A 760 -44.39 -24.84 -47.73
N CYS A 761 -45.44 -24.80 -48.55
CA CYS A 761 -46.27 -23.62 -48.80
C CYS A 761 -47.54 -23.58 -47.92
N ILE A 762 -47.95 -22.39 -47.48
CA ILE A 762 -49.30 -22.14 -46.91
C ILE A 762 -50.17 -21.42 -47.96
N ASN A 763 -51.42 -21.88 -48.08
CA ASN A 763 -52.38 -21.52 -49.13
C ASN A 763 -53.22 -20.28 -48.78
N VAL A 764 -53.26 -19.26 -49.65
CA VAL A 764 -54.33 -18.25 -49.63
C VAL A 764 -54.79 -17.96 -51.06
N ARG A 765 -55.99 -18.45 -51.42
CA ARG A 765 -56.74 -18.14 -52.65
C ARG A 765 -56.07 -18.55 -53.97
N GLY A 766 -55.70 -19.81 -54.08
CA GLY A 766 -56.09 -20.57 -55.28
C GLY A 766 -55.04 -20.95 -56.32
N PHE A 767 -53.77 -20.54 -56.26
CA PHE A 767 -52.70 -21.11 -57.11
C PHE A 767 -51.30 -21.00 -56.46
N ASP A 768 -50.80 -22.12 -55.92
CA ASP A 768 -49.61 -22.90 -56.37
C ASP A 768 -49.15 -23.84 -55.24
N SER A 769 -48.94 -25.11 -55.60
CA SER A 769 -48.35 -26.15 -54.76
C SER A 769 -46.84 -26.25 -55.06
N CYS A 770 -46.01 -25.70 -54.18
CA CYS A 770 -44.60 -26.04 -54.16
C CYS A 770 -44.34 -27.00 -53.00
N SER A 771 -43.92 -28.23 -53.32
CA SER A 771 -43.22 -29.11 -52.40
C SER A 771 -41.87 -29.42 -53.02
N GLY A 772 -40.80 -28.93 -52.41
CA GLY A 772 -39.44 -29.25 -52.79
C GLY A 772 -38.65 -29.64 -51.56
N THR A 773 -37.70 -30.54 -51.74
CA THR A 773 -36.74 -30.93 -50.69
C THR A 773 -35.39 -30.30 -51.01
N LEU A 774 -34.82 -29.60 -50.04
CA LEU A 774 -33.41 -29.21 -50.08
C LEU A 774 -32.59 -30.42 -49.65
N HIS A 775 -31.70 -30.90 -50.51
CA HIS A 775 -30.72 -31.93 -50.20
C HIS A 775 -29.33 -31.30 -50.15
N ILE A 776 -28.69 -31.31 -48.98
CA ILE A 776 -27.32 -30.84 -48.77
C ILE A 776 -26.43 -32.05 -48.62
N ASP A 777 -25.30 -32.06 -49.31
CA ASP A 777 -24.35 -33.18 -49.30
C ASP A 777 -23.50 -33.27 -48.03
N SER A 778 -23.19 -32.16 -47.38
CA SER A 778 -22.40 -32.13 -46.15
C SER A 778 -22.77 -30.95 -45.24
N TYR A 779 -23.38 -31.26 -44.09
CA TYR A 779 -23.84 -30.28 -43.10
C TYR A 779 -23.33 -30.66 -41.69
N PRO A 780 -22.94 -29.69 -40.84
CA PRO A 780 -22.45 -29.96 -39.48
C PRO A 780 -23.59 -30.33 -38.52
N PHE A 781 -23.45 -31.43 -37.79
CA PHE A 781 -24.37 -31.85 -36.73
C PHE A 781 -23.65 -32.07 -35.39
N PRO A 782 -24.32 -31.78 -34.26
CA PRO A 782 -23.82 -32.13 -32.94
C PRO A 782 -23.72 -33.65 -32.77
N PRO A 783 -22.90 -34.15 -31.83
CA PRO A 783 -22.74 -35.58 -31.63
C PRO A 783 -24.03 -36.21 -31.07
N THR A 784 -24.33 -37.43 -31.51
CA THR A 784 -25.53 -38.19 -31.07
C THR A 784 -25.32 -38.95 -29.76
N ALA A 785 -24.09 -38.97 -29.25
CA ALA A 785 -23.70 -39.59 -27.99
C ALA A 785 -22.73 -38.65 -27.25
N MET A 786 -22.60 -38.82 -25.94
CA MET A 786 -21.69 -38.00 -25.13
C MET A 786 -20.27 -38.06 -25.69
N PRO A 787 -19.69 -36.92 -26.11
CA PRO A 787 -18.33 -36.88 -26.61
C PRO A 787 -17.34 -37.14 -25.47
N ASN A 788 -16.11 -37.50 -25.81
CA ASN A 788 -15.03 -37.59 -24.83
C ASN A 788 -14.64 -36.18 -24.39
N ILE A 789 -15.14 -35.75 -23.24
CA ILE A 789 -14.84 -34.43 -22.67
C ILE A 789 -13.55 -34.57 -21.86
N THR A 790 -12.53 -33.81 -22.24
CA THR A 790 -11.25 -33.86 -21.54
C THR A 790 -11.42 -33.48 -20.08
N ASN A 791 -10.91 -34.31 -19.17
CA ASN A 791 -10.86 -33.99 -17.76
C ASN A 791 -9.55 -33.24 -17.40
N PRO A 792 -9.61 -31.98 -16.96
CA PRO A 792 -8.44 -31.20 -16.51
C PRO A 792 -7.59 -31.87 -15.43
N LYS A 793 -8.18 -32.74 -14.62
CA LYS A 793 -7.51 -33.52 -13.58
C LYS A 793 -6.48 -34.50 -14.15
N GLU A 794 -6.57 -34.89 -15.42
CA GLU A 794 -5.64 -35.85 -16.05
C GLU A 794 -4.19 -35.38 -16.02
N VAL A 795 -3.93 -34.06 -16.07
CA VAL A 795 -2.59 -33.48 -15.92
C VAL A 795 -1.96 -33.90 -14.59
N PHE A 796 -2.73 -33.88 -13.50
CA PHE A 796 -2.29 -34.31 -12.17
C PHE A 796 -2.26 -35.82 -11.99
N VAL A 797 -3.11 -36.58 -12.69
CA VAL A 797 -3.06 -38.05 -12.66
C VAL A 797 -1.80 -38.57 -13.34
N GLN A 798 -1.39 -37.94 -14.44
CA GLN A 798 -0.26 -38.40 -15.25
C GLN A 798 1.09 -37.87 -14.76
N ALA A 799 1.13 -36.69 -14.13
CA ALA A 799 2.35 -36.09 -13.56
C ALA A 799 2.42 -36.15 -12.01
N GLY A 800 1.42 -36.76 -11.35
CA GLY A 800 1.14 -36.61 -9.91
C GLY A 800 2.29 -36.86 -8.94
N PRO A 801 2.99 -38.02 -8.99
CA PRO A 801 4.12 -38.28 -8.10
C PRO A 801 5.27 -37.28 -8.26
N GLN A 802 5.47 -36.76 -9.47
CA GLN A 802 6.59 -35.87 -9.78
C GLN A 802 6.29 -34.40 -9.49
N LEU A 803 5.04 -33.95 -9.68
CA LEU A 803 4.59 -32.62 -9.28
C LEU A 803 4.67 -32.43 -7.75
N GLN A 804 4.42 -33.48 -6.96
CA GLN A 804 4.60 -33.46 -5.51
C GLN A 804 6.07 -33.25 -5.09
N THR A 805 7.03 -33.63 -5.94
CA THR A 805 8.47 -33.46 -5.70
C THR A 805 9.04 -32.18 -6.30
N LEU A 806 8.23 -31.40 -7.02
CA LEU A 806 8.68 -30.20 -7.72
C LEU A 806 9.16 -29.10 -6.76
N PRO A 807 8.47 -28.77 -5.64
CA PRO A 807 9.00 -27.83 -4.65
C PRO A 807 10.38 -28.28 -4.13
N VAL A 808 10.53 -29.57 -3.80
CA VAL A 808 11.79 -30.14 -3.32
C VAL A 808 12.90 -30.02 -4.37
N THR A 809 12.58 -30.20 -5.65
CA THR A 809 13.53 -30.06 -6.76
C THR A 809 13.98 -28.62 -6.93
N ILE A 810 13.06 -27.66 -6.82
CA ILE A 810 13.35 -26.23 -6.87
C ILE A 810 14.25 -25.83 -5.70
N TYR A 811 13.92 -26.24 -4.47
CA TYR A 811 14.78 -26.04 -3.30
C TYR A 811 16.17 -26.64 -3.50
N ALA A 812 16.27 -27.81 -4.11
CA ALA A 812 17.56 -28.44 -4.30
C ALA A 812 18.41 -27.75 -5.39
N VAL A 813 17.78 -27.16 -6.43
CA VAL A 813 18.48 -26.30 -7.39
C VAL A 813 18.89 -24.99 -6.73
N MET A 814 18.02 -24.40 -5.90
CA MET A 814 18.35 -23.24 -5.09
C MET A 814 19.54 -23.54 -4.20
N LEU A 815 19.60 -24.70 -3.54
CA LEU A 815 20.75 -25.12 -2.73
C LEU A 815 22.03 -25.27 -3.54
N ASP A 816 21.98 -25.81 -4.76
CA ASP A 816 23.18 -25.92 -5.60
C ASP A 816 23.68 -24.54 -6.07
N VAL A 817 22.77 -23.60 -6.32
CA VAL A 817 23.09 -22.20 -6.62
C VAL A 817 23.67 -21.51 -5.38
N LEU A 818 23.04 -21.69 -4.21
CA LEU A 818 23.46 -21.13 -2.93
C LEU A 818 24.84 -21.63 -2.47
N LEU A 819 25.18 -22.88 -2.78
CA LEU A 819 26.44 -23.51 -2.36
C LEU A 819 27.58 -23.34 -3.38
N GLY A 820 27.38 -22.53 -4.44
CA GLY A 820 28.34 -22.33 -5.52
C GLY A 820 28.64 -23.60 -6.33
N GLN A 821 27.72 -24.57 -6.31
CA GLN A 821 27.85 -25.85 -7.03
C GLN A 821 27.25 -25.78 -8.44
N TRP A 822 26.58 -24.66 -8.77
CA TRP A 822 25.92 -24.44 -10.05
C TRP A 822 26.86 -23.89 -11.13
N ASN A 823 27.47 -24.78 -11.91
CA ASN A 823 28.43 -24.39 -12.95
C ASN A 823 27.75 -24.05 -14.31
N GLY A 824 26.94 -22.98 -14.34
CA GLY A 824 26.34 -22.42 -15.56
C GLY A 824 25.37 -21.28 -15.26
N THR A 825 24.59 -20.82 -16.25
CA THR A 825 23.68 -19.69 -16.02
C THR A 825 22.51 -20.08 -15.12
N VAL A 826 22.23 -19.24 -14.13
CA VAL A 826 21.11 -19.39 -13.19
C VAL A 826 19.76 -18.98 -13.80
N VAL A 827 19.77 -18.36 -14.99
CA VAL A 827 18.58 -18.04 -15.79
C VAL A 827 17.91 -19.32 -16.31
N ASP A 828 18.71 -20.35 -16.60
CA ASP A 828 18.25 -21.60 -17.20
C ASP A 828 17.29 -22.37 -16.26
N PRO A 829 17.60 -22.57 -14.96
CA PRO A 829 16.65 -23.03 -13.94
C PRO A 829 15.29 -22.34 -13.95
N VAL A 830 15.30 -21.01 -13.90
CA VAL A 830 14.08 -20.19 -13.83
C VAL A 830 13.22 -20.39 -15.08
N GLN A 831 13.83 -20.38 -16.27
CA GLN A 831 13.11 -20.59 -17.54
C GLN A 831 12.51 -22.00 -17.67
N VAL A 832 13.21 -23.00 -17.16
CA VAL A 832 12.83 -24.41 -17.24
C VAL A 832 11.72 -24.76 -16.25
N LEU A 833 11.80 -24.25 -15.02
CA LEU A 833 10.86 -24.56 -13.94
C LEU A 833 9.53 -23.81 -14.07
N ALA A 834 9.55 -22.59 -14.59
CA ALA A 834 8.36 -21.75 -14.70
C ALA A 834 7.26 -22.35 -15.59
N LEU A 835 7.63 -23.00 -16.69
CA LEU A 835 6.66 -23.51 -17.66
C LEU A 835 5.79 -24.66 -17.10
N PRO A 836 6.36 -25.73 -16.50
CA PRO A 836 5.59 -26.77 -15.82
C PRO A 836 4.65 -26.27 -14.72
N ILE A 837 5.10 -25.29 -13.92
CA ILE A 837 4.29 -24.71 -12.83
C ILE A 837 3.10 -23.94 -13.41
N ALA A 838 3.33 -23.13 -14.44
CA ALA A 838 2.29 -22.39 -15.12
C ALA A 838 1.22 -23.31 -15.72
N MET A 839 1.65 -24.42 -16.34
CA MET A 839 0.74 -25.44 -16.89
C MET A 839 -0.09 -26.11 -15.80
N ALA A 840 0.51 -26.40 -14.65
CA ALA A 840 -0.21 -26.99 -13.53
C ALA A 840 -1.21 -26.00 -12.90
N LEU A 841 -0.85 -24.72 -12.76
CA LEU A 841 -1.78 -23.66 -12.32
C LEU A 841 -2.98 -23.55 -13.28
N GLN A 842 -2.72 -23.56 -14.59
CA GLN A 842 -3.77 -23.52 -15.62
C GLN A 842 -4.73 -24.72 -15.52
N ALA A 843 -4.21 -25.91 -15.20
CA ALA A 843 -5.02 -27.10 -15.02
C ALA A 843 -5.90 -27.03 -13.74
N VAL A 844 -5.37 -26.53 -12.61
CA VAL A 844 -6.16 -26.36 -11.38
C VAL A 844 -7.27 -25.33 -11.56
N ASP A 845 -6.97 -24.22 -12.23
CA ASP A 845 -7.98 -23.21 -12.56
C ASP A 845 -9.11 -23.82 -13.40
N GLY A 846 -8.75 -24.61 -14.42
CA GLY A 846 -9.72 -25.37 -15.20
C GLY A 846 -10.58 -26.32 -14.35
N MET A 847 -9.98 -27.05 -13.41
CA MET A 847 -10.72 -27.90 -12.48
C MET A 847 -11.66 -27.08 -11.58
N ALA A 848 -11.25 -25.92 -11.07
CA ALA A 848 -12.05 -25.10 -10.17
C ALA A 848 -13.33 -24.60 -10.86
N GLN A 849 -13.19 -24.18 -12.11
CA GLN A 849 -14.30 -23.70 -12.90
C GLN A 849 -15.26 -24.83 -13.31
N VAL A 850 -14.74 -25.99 -13.73
CA VAL A 850 -15.56 -27.18 -14.01
C VAL A 850 -16.35 -27.61 -12.77
N LYS A 851 -15.72 -27.55 -11.59
CA LYS A 851 -16.38 -27.82 -10.31
C LYS A 851 -17.56 -26.89 -10.06
N ALA A 852 -17.38 -25.58 -10.25
CA ALA A 852 -18.43 -24.58 -10.05
C ALA A 852 -19.64 -24.77 -10.98
N ILE A 853 -19.40 -25.13 -12.26
CA ILE A 853 -20.48 -25.43 -13.21
C ILE A 853 -21.21 -26.71 -12.80
N GLY A 854 -20.46 -27.76 -12.44
CA GLY A 854 -21.03 -29.01 -11.95
C GLY A 854 -21.87 -28.86 -10.68
N GLU A 855 -21.48 -27.96 -9.76
CA GLU A 855 -22.26 -27.62 -8.57
C GLU A 855 -23.58 -26.93 -8.91
N THR A 856 -23.53 -25.99 -9.87
CA THR A 856 -24.73 -25.28 -10.34
C THR A 856 -25.74 -26.26 -10.94
N GLU A 857 -25.29 -27.11 -11.86
CA GLU A 857 -26.11 -28.15 -12.50
C GLU A 857 -26.69 -29.16 -11.48
N LYS A 858 -25.90 -29.56 -10.47
CA LYS A 858 -26.33 -30.47 -9.40
C LYS A 858 -27.40 -29.83 -8.49
N GLU A 859 -27.28 -28.55 -8.17
CA GLU A 859 -28.28 -27.82 -7.38
C GLU A 859 -29.56 -27.56 -8.16
N GLU A 860 -29.49 -27.45 -9.50
CA GLU A 860 -30.65 -27.34 -10.38
C GLU A 860 -31.45 -28.65 -10.47
N GLU A 861 -30.78 -29.80 -10.60
CA GLU A 861 -31.44 -31.11 -10.58
C GLU A 861 -32.23 -31.33 -9.26
N LYS A 862 -31.75 -30.77 -8.15
CA LYS A 862 -32.44 -30.82 -6.85
C LYS A 862 -33.67 -29.90 -6.75
N ARG A 863 -33.83 -28.90 -7.61
CA ARG A 863 -34.83 -27.82 -7.45
C ARG A 863 -36.11 -27.97 -8.28
N GLU A 864 -36.24 -28.94 -9.19
CA GLU A 864 -37.44 -29.22 -10.02
C GLU A 864 -38.16 -27.96 -10.62
N ILE A 865 -37.44 -26.88 -10.94
CA ILE A 865 -38.04 -25.66 -11.51
C ILE A 865 -37.33 -25.26 -12.80
N ILE A 866 -37.98 -25.60 -13.92
CA ILE A 866 -38.03 -24.90 -15.21
C ILE A 866 -36.66 -24.46 -15.79
N GLY A 867 -36.01 -25.37 -16.52
CA GLY A 867 -34.80 -25.13 -17.32
C GLY A 867 -34.90 -24.10 -18.44
N PHE A 868 -35.96 -23.29 -18.53
CA PHE A 868 -36.12 -22.28 -19.60
C PHE A 868 -35.59 -20.89 -19.20
N LEU A 869 -35.68 -20.50 -17.93
CA LEU A 869 -35.24 -19.18 -17.46
C LEU A 869 -33.72 -19.09 -17.24
N VAL A 870 -33.09 -20.19 -16.83
CA VAL A 870 -31.64 -20.24 -16.64
C VAL A 870 -30.90 -20.50 -17.95
N MET A 871 -31.45 -21.33 -18.85
CA MET A 871 -30.99 -21.42 -20.25
C MET A 871 -30.98 -20.05 -20.93
N ALA A 872 -31.91 -19.14 -20.63
CA ALA A 872 -31.89 -17.77 -21.14
C ALA A 872 -30.79 -16.88 -20.52
N VAL A 873 -30.39 -17.14 -19.27
CA VAL A 873 -29.29 -16.41 -18.60
C VAL A 873 -27.93 -16.95 -19.04
N LEU A 874 -27.81 -18.27 -19.27
CA LEU A 874 -26.59 -18.93 -19.74
C LEU A 874 -26.42 -18.85 -21.27
N SER A 875 -27.48 -18.77 -22.08
CA SER A 875 -27.39 -18.59 -23.54
C SER A 875 -27.03 -17.17 -23.99
N LEU A 876 -27.04 -16.20 -23.09
CA LEU A 876 -26.49 -14.85 -23.33
C LEU A 876 -24.97 -14.79 -23.11
N VAL A 877 -24.39 -15.87 -22.59
CA VAL A 877 -22.95 -16.05 -22.48
C VAL A 877 -22.56 -17.04 -23.57
N PRO A 878 -22.00 -16.61 -24.71
CA PRO A 878 -21.29 -17.56 -25.56
C PRO A 878 -20.25 -18.25 -24.67
N PHE A 879 -19.90 -19.50 -24.97
CA PHE A 879 -18.85 -20.24 -24.25
C PHE A 879 -17.56 -19.42 -24.05
N VAL A 880 -17.38 -18.31 -24.78
CA VAL A 880 -16.44 -17.24 -24.46
C VAL A 880 -17.08 -15.86 -24.71
N GLY A 881 -17.18 -15.00 -23.69
CA GLY A 881 -17.69 -13.62 -23.80
C GLY A 881 -16.98 -12.65 -22.84
N GLU A 882 -16.46 -11.56 -23.39
CA GLU A 882 -15.42 -10.65 -22.85
C GLU A 882 -15.70 -9.89 -21.54
N GLU A 883 -16.78 -10.15 -20.78
CA GLU A 883 -17.12 -9.32 -19.59
C GLU A 883 -17.61 -10.04 -18.32
N VAL A 884 -17.68 -11.38 -18.24
CA VAL A 884 -17.95 -12.07 -16.97
C VAL A 884 -17.01 -13.27 -16.81
N GLY A 885 -16.12 -13.20 -15.82
CA GLY A 885 -14.99 -14.11 -15.63
C GLY A 885 -15.36 -15.54 -15.22
N LEU A 886 -15.78 -16.36 -16.17
CA LEU A 886 -15.85 -17.82 -16.07
C LEU A 886 -15.40 -18.43 -17.42
N ALA A 887 -14.09 -18.56 -17.61
CA ALA A 887 -13.48 -19.04 -18.86
C ALA A 887 -13.02 -20.50 -18.74
N VAL A 888 -13.91 -21.46 -19.00
CA VAL A 888 -13.51 -22.87 -19.17
C VAL A 888 -13.16 -23.11 -20.64
N ASP A 889 -11.90 -22.90 -21.00
CA ASP A 889 -11.39 -23.36 -22.30
C ASP A 889 -11.01 -24.85 -22.22
N VAL A 890 -12.03 -25.72 -22.20
CA VAL A 890 -11.86 -27.20 -22.15
C VAL A 890 -10.98 -27.69 -23.28
N ALA A 891 -10.97 -27.01 -24.43
CA ALA A 891 -10.21 -27.39 -25.60
C ALA A 891 -8.70 -27.08 -25.44
N GLN A 892 -8.33 -26.05 -24.68
CA GLN A 892 -6.94 -25.79 -24.28
C GLN A 892 -6.44 -26.78 -23.23
N ILE A 893 -7.32 -27.19 -22.30
CA ILE A 893 -7.02 -28.26 -21.35
C ILE A 893 -6.93 -29.63 -22.06
N GLY A 894 -7.77 -29.85 -23.10
CA GLY A 894 -7.69 -30.93 -24.08
C GLY A 894 -6.32 -31.05 -24.72
N ARG A 895 -5.71 -29.92 -25.09
CA ARG A 895 -4.32 -29.90 -25.58
C ARG A 895 -3.35 -30.35 -24.49
N LEU A 896 -3.45 -29.83 -23.25
CA LEU A 896 -2.58 -30.25 -22.13
C LEU A 896 -2.68 -31.77 -21.81
N SER A 897 -3.88 -32.36 -21.86
CA SER A 897 -4.10 -33.80 -21.59
C SER A 897 -3.73 -34.70 -22.78
N ALA A 898 -3.99 -34.27 -24.03
CA ALA A 898 -3.57 -35.00 -25.24
C ALA A 898 -2.03 -35.04 -25.38
N LEU A 899 -1.34 -34.04 -24.84
CA LEU A 899 0.13 -33.99 -24.78
C LEU A 899 0.71 -35.01 -23.77
N ALA A 900 -0.06 -35.40 -22.75
CA ALA A 900 0.38 -36.30 -21.70
C ALA A 900 -0.05 -37.78 -21.91
N GLY A 901 -1.09 -38.05 -22.69
CA GLY A 901 -1.71 -39.37 -22.88
C GLY A 901 -1.03 -40.39 -23.82
N ALA A 902 0.21 -40.18 -24.29
CA ALA A 902 0.86 -41.06 -25.27
C ALA A 902 2.25 -41.57 -24.84
N SER A 903 2.33 -42.60 -23.99
CA SER A 903 3.55 -43.42 -23.90
C SER A 903 3.35 -44.76 -23.20
N GLY A 904 3.35 -45.84 -23.99
CA GLY A 904 3.42 -47.21 -23.50
C GLY A 904 4.09 -48.10 -24.55
N ASP A 905 5.36 -47.85 -24.88
CA ASP A 905 6.30 -48.90 -25.31
C ASP A 905 7.77 -48.41 -25.42
N LEU A 906 8.69 -49.33 -25.16
CA LEU A 906 10.12 -49.13 -24.90
C LEU A 906 10.97 -48.82 -26.15
N GLY A 907 11.73 -47.71 -26.08
CA GLY A 907 13.12 -47.67 -26.54
C GLY A 907 13.47 -46.71 -27.68
N TYR A 908 13.95 -45.49 -27.36
CA TYR A 908 14.88 -44.74 -28.23
C TYR A 908 15.80 -43.78 -27.43
N SER A 909 17.08 -43.72 -27.81
CA SER A 909 18.14 -42.89 -27.23
C SER A 909 18.02 -41.40 -27.60
N ILE A 910 18.50 -40.52 -26.71
CA ILE A 910 18.72 -39.03 -26.69
C ILE A 910 18.63 -38.25 -28.02
N TYR A 911 18.90 -38.85 -29.18
CA TYR A 911 18.84 -38.19 -30.48
C TYR A 911 17.44 -38.16 -31.14
N SER A 912 16.47 -38.96 -30.67
CA SER A 912 15.12 -39.04 -31.26
C SER A 912 14.10 -38.06 -30.68
N VAL A 913 14.36 -37.44 -29.52
CA VAL A 913 13.45 -36.49 -28.84
C VAL A 913 13.34 -35.14 -29.59
N ILE A 914 14.27 -34.86 -30.50
CA ILE A 914 14.42 -33.55 -31.16
C ILE A 914 13.68 -33.45 -32.50
N LYS A 915 13.11 -34.55 -33.03
CA LYS A 915 12.46 -34.57 -34.36
C LYS A 915 10.92 -34.66 -34.35
N ASP A 916 10.31 -34.33 -33.20
CA ASP A 916 8.87 -34.04 -32.96
C ASP A 916 7.95 -35.28 -32.90
N PRO A 917 6.78 -35.32 -32.21
CA PRO A 917 6.06 -34.25 -31.49
C PRO A 917 5.24 -34.64 -30.24
N ASN A 918 5.28 -33.83 -29.18
CA ASN A 918 4.08 -33.46 -28.41
C ASN A 918 4.43 -32.19 -27.63
N SER A 919 4.88 -31.18 -28.38
CA SER A 919 5.30 -29.86 -27.91
C SER A 919 6.63 -29.83 -27.12
N ALA A 920 7.40 -28.75 -27.30
CA ALA A 920 8.56 -28.41 -26.47
C ALA A 920 8.28 -28.46 -24.93
N PRO A 921 7.07 -28.09 -24.44
CA PRO A 921 6.64 -28.25 -23.05
C PRO A 921 6.79 -29.66 -22.47
N MET A 922 6.36 -30.71 -23.19
CA MET A 922 6.46 -32.09 -22.69
C MET A 922 7.89 -32.61 -22.72
N THR A 923 8.70 -32.08 -23.64
CA THR A 923 10.14 -32.35 -23.64
C THR A 923 10.80 -31.77 -22.40
N ILE A 924 10.48 -30.53 -22.04
CA ILE A 924 10.97 -29.90 -20.81
C ILE A 924 10.47 -30.66 -19.59
N LEU A 925 9.18 -31.00 -19.54
CA LEU A 925 8.56 -31.73 -18.43
C LEU A 925 9.15 -33.14 -18.26
N GLY A 926 9.34 -33.88 -19.36
CA GLY A 926 9.91 -35.23 -19.35
C GLY A 926 11.39 -35.24 -18.94
N LEU A 927 12.16 -34.25 -19.38
CA LEU A 927 13.56 -34.08 -18.99
C LEU A 927 13.71 -33.66 -17.52
N LEU A 928 12.80 -32.81 -17.02
CA LEU A 928 12.80 -32.29 -15.66
C LEU A 928 12.28 -33.32 -14.63
N LEU A 929 11.21 -34.04 -14.96
CA LEU A 929 10.49 -34.94 -14.05
C LEU A 929 10.83 -36.43 -14.28
N GLY A 930 11.66 -36.75 -15.27
CA GLY A 930 12.09 -38.13 -15.54
C GLY A 930 11.00 -39.06 -16.06
N VAL A 931 9.92 -38.50 -16.60
CA VAL A 931 8.81 -39.27 -17.21
C VAL A 931 9.33 -40.05 -18.42
N GLY A 932 8.99 -41.33 -18.52
CA GLY A 932 9.46 -42.22 -19.60
C GLY A 932 10.90 -42.74 -19.45
N GLY A 933 11.56 -42.52 -18.30
CA GLY A 933 12.91 -43.03 -18.04
C GLY A 933 14.05 -42.21 -18.64
N VAL A 934 13.77 -40.95 -19.05
CA VAL A 934 14.68 -40.04 -19.76
C VAL A 934 15.09 -38.83 -18.90
N GLY A 935 14.99 -38.93 -17.57
CA GLY A 935 15.48 -37.87 -16.68
C GLY A 935 16.95 -37.61 -16.94
N LEU A 936 17.34 -36.33 -17.08
CA LEU A 936 18.75 -35.97 -17.07
C LEU A 936 19.33 -36.46 -15.73
N ALA A 937 20.26 -37.41 -15.81
CA ALA A 937 20.97 -37.93 -14.66
C ALA A 937 21.90 -36.84 -14.10
N GLY A 938 21.33 -35.86 -13.40
CA GLY A 938 22.03 -34.74 -12.77
C GLY A 938 21.16 -33.48 -12.71
N ARG A 939 20.92 -32.97 -11.50
CA ARG A 939 20.47 -31.59 -11.23
C ARG A 939 21.66 -30.65 -11.48
N ASP A 940 22.12 -30.59 -12.73
CA ASP A 940 23.31 -29.83 -13.10
C ASP A 940 23.01 -28.78 -14.19
N ALA A 941 23.88 -27.78 -14.26
CA ALA A 941 23.72 -26.66 -15.17
C ALA A 941 23.74 -27.07 -16.65
N ALA A 942 24.42 -28.15 -17.01
CA ALA A 942 24.46 -28.64 -18.40
C ALA A 942 23.12 -29.27 -18.81
N GLY A 943 22.43 -29.92 -17.89
CA GLY A 943 21.08 -30.45 -18.08
C GLY A 943 20.06 -29.32 -18.24
N TYR A 944 20.09 -28.35 -17.33
CA TYR A 944 19.19 -27.20 -17.37
C TYR A 944 19.42 -26.30 -18.58
N GLY A 945 20.68 -26.09 -19.02
CA GLY A 945 20.95 -25.32 -20.24
C GLY A 945 20.42 -25.95 -21.51
N LYS A 946 20.34 -27.29 -21.59
CA LYS A 946 19.67 -27.98 -22.70
C LYS A 946 18.16 -27.75 -22.68
N MET A 947 17.53 -27.90 -21.52
CA MET A 947 16.08 -27.67 -21.36
C MET A 947 15.70 -26.21 -21.62
N ALA A 948 16.52 -25.26 -21.17
CA ALA A 948 16.32 -23.85 -21.42
C ALA A 948 16.50 -23.50 -22.90
N GLY A 949 17.42 -24.18 -23.61
CA GLY A 949 17.53 -24.11 -25.06
C GLY A 949 16.24 -24.53 -25.78
N VAL A 950 15.57 -25.59 -25.31
CA VAL A 950 14.26 -26.01 -25.81
C VAL A 950 13.21 -24.93 -25.52
N ARG A 951 13.17 -24.40 -24.30
CA ARG A 951 12.23 -23.35 -23.88
C ARG A 951 12.33 -22.08 -24.73
N ARG A 952 13.56 -21.65 -25.04
CA ARG A 952 13.84 -20.46 -25.86
C ARG A 952 13.50 -20.66 -27.33
N GLY A 953 13.49 -21.91 -27.81
CA GLY A 953 13.11 -22.25 -29.18
C GLY A 953 11.60 -22.28 -29.44
N MET A 954 10.76 -22.11 -28.41
CA MET A 954 9.30 -22.18 -28.52
C MET A 954 8.70 -20.93 -29.19
N PRO A 955 7.88 -21.09 -30.24
CA PRO A 955 7.10 -20.00 -30.81
C PRO A 955 6.07 -19.43 -29.83
N GLU A 956 5.85 -18.12 -29.84
CA GLU A 956 4.88 -17.44 -28.97
C GLU A 956 3.43 -17.94 -29.15
N VAL A 957 3.10 -18.42 -30.36
CA VAL A 957 1.82 -19.08 -30.67
C VAL A 957 1.66 -20.39 -29.90
N GLU A 958 2.73 -21.17 -29.73
CA GLU A 958 2.72 -22.42 -28.96
C GLU A 958 2.57 -22.13 -27.46
N ILE A 959 3.22 -21.08 -26.97
CA ILE A 959 3.11 -20.59 -25.58
C ILE A 959 1.69 -20.08 -25.29
N SER A 960 1.17 -19.21 -26.15
CA SER A 960 -0.16 -18.62 -26.00
C SER A 960 -1.27 -19.65 -26.12
N GLY A 961 -1.05 -20.73 -26.89
CA GLY A 961 -2.01 -21.81 -27.09
C GLY A 961 -2.18 -22.77 -25.89
N MET A 962 -1.38 -22.61 -24.82
CA MET A 962 -1.45 -23.44 -23.61
C MET A 962 -2.32 -22.86 -22.50
N GLY A 963 -2.86 -21.66 -22.67
CA GLY A 963 -3.72 -21.01 -21.69
C GLY A 963 -3.28 -19.62 -21.30
N LYS A 964 -4.24 -18.82 -20.83
CA LYS A 964 -4.03 -17.43 -20.42
C LYS A 964 -3.00 -17.34 -19.28
N ILE A 965 -3.07 -18.22 -18.29
CA ILE A 965 -2.12 -18.24 -17.16
C ILE A 965 -0.70 -18.51 -17.65
N VAL A 966 -0.53 -19.47 -18.56
CA VAL A 966 0.78 -19.80 -19.15
C VAL A 966 1.33 -18.65 -19.98
N LYS A 967 0.49 -17.99 -20.77
CA LYS A 967 0.86 -16.82 -21.58
C LYS A 967 1.28 -15.63 -20.72
N ASP A 968 0.49 -15.30 -19.71
CA ASP A 968 0.74 -14.17 -18.82
C ASP A 968 2.03 -14.39 -18.02
N GLN A 969 2.20 -15.57 -17.42
CA GLN A 969 3.42 -15.94 -16.70
C GLN A 969 4.64 -16.00 -17.63
N SER A 970 4.51 -16.53 -18.86
CA SER A 970 5.59 -16.52 -19.84
C SER A 970 5.99 -15.10 -20.26
N THR A 971 5.03 -14.18 -20.40
CA THR A 971 5.31 -12.78 -20.77
C THR A 971 6.07 -12.08 -19.65
N VAL A 972 5.66 -12.29 -18.40
CA VAL A 972 6.36 -11.78 -17.21
C VAL A 972 7.77 -12.36 -17.15
N LEU A 973 7.92 -13.69 -17.30
CA LEU A 973 9.20 -14.38 -17.31
C LEU A 973 10.14 -13.90 -18.44
N GLN A 974 9.60 -13.64 -19.64
CA GLN A 974 10.40 -13.10 -20.75
C GLN A 974 10.86 -11.67 -20.51
N LYS A 975 10.06 -10.83 -19.85
CA LYS A 975 10.48 -9.47 -19.46
C LYS A 975 11.60 -9.54 -18.43
N ILE A 976 11.39 -10.35 -17.39
CA ILE A 976 12.35 -10.61 -16.31
C ILE A 976 13.66 -11.18 -16.88
N THR A 977 13.61 -12.21 -17.71
CA THR A 977 14.82 -12.85 -18.25
C THR A 977 15.54 -12.04 -19.33
N LYS A 978 14.88 -11.06 -19.97
CA LYS A 978 15.51 -10.13 -20.91
C LYS A 978 16.19 -8.95 -20.24
N SER A 979 15.80 -8.57 -19.02
CA SER A 979 16.55 -7.57 -18.25
C SER A 979 17.84 -8.16 -17.65
N TRP A 980 17.97 -9.50 -17.63
CA TRP A 980 19.15 -10.23 -17.14
C TRP A 980 20.22 -10.52 -18.21
N ALA A 981 19.96 -10.17 -19.47
CA ALA A 981 20.82 -10.44 -20.63
C ALA A 981 21.26 -9.13 -21.28
#